data_AF-A0A485APD3-F1
#
_entry.id   AF-A0A485APD3-F1
#
_cell.length_a   1.000
_cell.length_b   1.000
_cell.length_c   1.000
_cell.angle_alpha   90.00
_cell.angle_beta   90.00
_cell.angle_gamma   90.00
#
_symmetry.space_group_name_H-M   'P 1'
#
loop_
_entity.id
_entity.type
_entity.pdbx_description
1 polymer ?
#
loop_
_entity_poly.entity_id
_entity_poly.type
_entity_poly.pdbx_seq_one_letter_code
_entity_poly.pdbx_strand_id
1 'polypeptide(L)'
;MNKSNFDFLKGVNDFTYAIACAAENNYPDDPNTTLVKMRMFGEATAKHLGLLLDIPPCENQHDLLRELGKIAFIDDSILSVFHKLRRIGNQAVHEYHNDLDDAQMCLRLGFRLAVWYYRLVTKDYDFPVPTFVMPEHGEDRYHAEVLTLKQQLEQQAQEKVQSQAELEAQQQRLVSLNGYIAILESKQQETEAQTKARLAALEAQLAAKDAELAKQTEQERKAYHKEITDQAIKRTLNLSEEESRFLIDAQLRKAGWQADSKTLRFAKGARPEAGVNKAIAEWPTGKDEMGNPGFADYVLFIGLKPIAVIEAKRKNTDVFSKLTESYRYSKYFDNAFLRDTLLEHYSPDEVHEAVPEYEVSWQDTSGKQRFKIPFCYSTNGREYRAAMKTKSGIWYRDVRHTTNMSKALPEWHRPEELLAMLGSDPQKQNQWFAENPGMSELGLRYYQEDAVRAVEKAIVNGQQEILLAMATGTGKTRTAIALMFRLIQSQRFKRVLFLVDRRSLGEQALGSFEDTRINGDTFNSIFDIKGLTDKFPEDSTKIHVATVQSLVKRTLQSDEPMPVGRYDCIVVDEAHRGYILDKEQTEGELQFRSQLDYVSAYRRILDHFDAVKIALTATPALHTVDIFGEPVYRYTTGQR
;
A
#
# COMPACT_ATOMS: atom_id res chain seq x y z
N MET A 1 -8.83 30.77 13.90
CA MET A 1 -9.63 31.18 12.73
C MET A 1 -10.96 31.77 13.17
N ASN A 2 -11.52 32.73 12.42
CA ASN A 2 -12.88 33.26 12.65
C ASN A 2 -14.00 32.37 12.06
N LYS A 3 -13.67 31.27 11.37
CA LYS A 3 -14.61 30.35 10.71
C LYS A 3 -14.00 28.94 10.58
N SER A 4 -14.74 27.86 10.85
CA SER A 4 -14.24 26.47 10.70
C SER A 4 -14.10 26.11 9.22
N ASN A 5 -13.16 25.23 8.85
CA ASN A 5 -13.16 24.72 7.47
C ASN A 5 -14.43 23.91 7.18
N PHE A 6 -15.04 23.31 8.20
CA PHE A 6 -16.22 22.45 8.07
C PHE A 6 -17.56 23.20 8.17
N ASP A 7 -17.55 24.53 8.22
CA ASP A 7 -18.75 25.38 8.36
C ASP A 7 -19.89 25.01 7.40
N PHE A 8 -19.57 24.51 6.20
CA PHE A 8 -20.55 24.08 5.21
C PHE A 8 -21.37 22.85 5.64
N LEU A 9 -20.90 22.05 6.60
CA LEU A 9 -21.66 20.92 7.16
C LEU A 9 -22.76 21.36 8.14
N LYS A 10 -22.72 22.60 8.62
CA LYS A 10 -23.71 23.14 9.55
C LYS A 10 -25.10 23.18 8.91
N GLY A 11 -26.10 22.62 9.58
CA GLY A 11 -27.46 22.45 9.09
C GLY A 11 -27.65 21.30 8.11
N VAL A 12 -26.58 20.66 7.62
CA VAL A 12 -26.65 19.44 6.79
C VAL A 12 -26.49 18.20 7.66
N ASN A 13 -25.46 18.18 8.49
CA ASN A 13 -25.28 17.16 9.52
C ASN A 13 -24.48 17.76 10.69
N ASP A 14 -25.22 18.37 11.62
CA ASP A 14 -24.68 19.09 12.78
C ASP A 14 -23.81 18.20 13.67
N PHE A 15 -24.04 16.88 13.67
CA PHE A 15 -23.24 15.92 14.41
C PHE A 15 -21.84 15.76 13.80
N THR A 16 -21.76 15.49 12.50
CA THR A 16 -20.46 15.41 11.80
C THR A 16 -19.73 16.75 11.79
N TYR A 17 -20.46 17.87 11.70
CA TYR A 17 -19.93 19.22 11.84
C TYR A 17 -19.29 19.43 13.22
N ALA A 18 -19.99 19.09 14.31
CA ALA A 18 -19.47 19.27 15.67
C ALA A 18 -18.18 18.45 15.91
N ILE A 19 -18.14 17.20 15.42
CA ILE A 19 -16.94 16.36 15.55
C ILE A 19 -15.76 16.95 14.75
N ALA A 20 -16.02 17.43 13.54
CA ALA A 20 -14.97 18.03 12.71
C ALA A 20 -14.43 19.34 13.30
N CYS A 21 -15.31 20.20 13.84
CA CYS A 21 -14.91 21.38 14.59
C CYS A 21 -14.11 21.03 15.84
N ALA A 22 -14.48 19.98 16.56
CA ALA A 22 -13.71 19.50 17.69
C ALA A 22 -12.31 19.03 17.25
N ALA A 23 -12.19 18.32 16.12
CA ALA A 23 -10.90 17.93 15.59
C ALA A 23 -10.01 19.13 15.22
N GLU A 24 -10.60 20.16 14.58
CA GLU A 24 -9.90 21.40 14.24
C GLU A 24 -9.45 22.19 15.47
N ASN A 25 -10.30 22.28 16.48
CA ASN A 25 -10.03 23.05 17.70
C ASN A 25 -8.91 22.43 18.55
N ASN A 26 -8.63 21.14 18.38
CA ASN A 26 -7.52 20.47 19.08
C ASN A 26 -6.21 20.51 18.29
N TYR A 27 -6.21 20.99 17.04
CA TYR A 27 -4.99 21.13 16.25
C TYR A 27 -4.46 22.56 16.31
N PRO A 28 -3.14 22.80 16.50
CA PRO A 28 -2.06 21.80 16.56
C PRO A 28 -1.76 21.24 17.97
N ASP A 29 -2.42 21.77 19.01
CA ASP A 29 -1.98 21.62 20.40
C ASP A 29 -2.12 20.19 20.98
N ASP A 30 -3.09 19.42 20.50
CA ASP A 30 -3.33 18.01 20.87
C ASP A 30 -3.56 17.15 19.62
N PRO A 31 -2.47 16.74 18.94
CA PRO A 31 -2.54 15.91 17.75
C PRO A 31 -3.29 14.59 17.98
N ASN A 32 -3.12 13.96 19.15
CA ASN A 32 -3.81 12.73 19.52
C ASN A 32 -5.33 12.94 19.53
N THR A 33 -5.82 13.96 20.24
CA THR A 33 -7.26 14.25 20.26
C THR A 33 -7.77 14.60 18.87
N THR A 34 -7.04 15.37 18.07
CA THR A 34 -7.40 15.61 16.66
C THR A 34 -7.55 14.30 15.89
N LEU A 35 -6.62 13.37 16.01
CA LEU A 35 -6.66 12.06 15.35
C LEU A 35 -7.87 11.21 15.79
N VAL A 36 -8.15 11.17 17.09
CA VAL A 36 -9.32 10.46 17.65
C VAL A 36 -10.61 11.05 17.11
N LYS A 37 -10.75 12.38 17.12
CA LYS A 37 -11.94 13.07 16.58
C LYS A 37 -12.08 12.87 15.08
N MET A 38 -10.99 12.85 14.32
CA MET A 38 -11.04 12.56 12.88
C MET A 38 -11.44 11.13 12.55
N ARG A 39 -11.08 10.15 13.40
CA ARG A 39 -11.64 8.80 13.30
C ARG A 39 -13.14 8.78 13.59
N MET A 40 -13.59 9.42 14.67
CA MET A 40 -15.01 9.53 14.99
C MET A 40 -15.80 10.18 13.86
N PHE A 41 -15.23 11.21 13.22
CA PHE A 41 -15.80 11.86 12.06
C PHE A 41 -15.99 10.85 10.91
N GLY A 42 -14.93 10.11 10.54
CA GLY A 42 -15.01 9.07 9.52
C GLY A 42 -16.02 7.96 9.84
N GLU A 43 -16.11 7.52 11.10
CA GLU A 43 -17.12 6.56 11.55
C GLU A 43 -18.56 7.10 11.41
N ALA A 44 -18.80 8.33 11.88
CA ALA A 44 -20.09 8.99 11.82
C ALA A 44 -20.56 9.19 10.38
N THR A 45 -19.67 9.69 9.51
CA THR A 45 -19.94 9.87 8.08
C THR A 45 -20.25 8.54 7.39
N ALA A 46 -19.47 7.49 7.63
CA ALA A 46 -19.71 6.17 7.03
C ALA A 46 -21.06 5.57 7.47
N LYS A 47 -21.41 5.69 8.77
CA LYS A 47 -22.69 5.22 9.30
C LYS A 47 -23.87 5.95 8.67
N HIS A 48 -23.79 7.28 8.57
CA HIS A 48 -24.83 8.07 7.93
C HIS A 48 -25.01 7.70 6.45
N LEU A 49 -23.92 7.46 5.73
CA LEU A 49 -23.97 7.01 4.34
C LEU A 49 -24.55 5.60 4.20
N GLY A 50 -24.21 4.69 5.11
CA GLY A 50 -24.81 3.35 5.13
C GLY A 50 -26.33 3.42 5.25
N LEU A 51 -26.85 4.29 6.11
CA LEU A 51 -28.29 4.53 6.25
C LEU A 51 -28.90 5.14 4.99
N LEU A 52 -28.28 6.19 4.43
CA LEU A 52 -28.79 6.85 3.22
C LEU A 52 -28.82 5.94 1.99
N LEU A 53 -27.95 4.93 1.94
CA LEU A 53 -27.78 4.02 0.81
C LEU A 53 -28.41 2.64 1.07
N ASP A 54 -29.24 2.53 2.12
CA ASP A 54 -29.99 1.32 2.48
C ASP A 54 -29.07 0.08 2.66
N ILE A 55 -27.88 0.30 3.22
CA ILE A 55 -26.95 -0.78 3.55
C ILE A 55 -27.42 -1.45 4.86
N PRO A 56 -27.54 -2.79 4.90
CA PRO A 56 -27.90 -3.50 6.12
C PRO A 56 -26.97 -3.17 7.29
N PRO A 57 -27.48 -3.18 8.53
CA PRO A 57 -26.67 -2.94 9.71
C PRO A 57 -25.50 -3.93 9.77
N CYS A 58 -24.28 -3.39 9.85
CA CYS A 58 -23.04 -4.15 9.88
C CYS A 58 -22.52 -4.26 11.32
N GLU A 59 -21.89 -5.39 11.67
CA GLU A 59 -21.36 -5.63 13.02
C GLU A 59 -20.25 -4.67 13.43
N ASN A 60 -19.43 -4.23 12.48
CA ASN A 60 -18.31 -3.33 12.73
C ASN A 60 -18.07 -2.38 11.54
N GLN A 61 -17.25 -1.33 11.78
CA GLN A 61 -16.94 -0.33 10.77
C GLN A 61 -16.22 -0.93 9.54
N HIS A 62 -15.45 -2.01 9.70
CA HIS A 62 -14.77 -2.64 8.56
C HIS A 62 -15.77 -3.22 7.56
N ASP A 63 -16.77 -3.93 8.06
CA ASP A 63 -17.82 -4.51 7.23
C ASP A 63 -18.65 -3.43 6.55
N LEU A 64 -18.98 -2.34 7.25
CA LEU A 64 -19.69 -1.21 6.67
C LEU A 64 -18.91 -0.57 5.50
N LEU A 65 -17.61 -0.36 5.65
CA LEU A 65 -16.77 0.18 4.58
C LEU A 65 -16.66 -0.79 3.39
N ARG A 66 -16.65 -2.10 3.65
CA ARG A 66 -16.67 -3.10 2.59
C ARG A 66 -17.97 -3.05 1.79
N GLU A 67 -19.11 -2.93 2.46
CA GLU A 67 -20.42 -2.82 1.79
C GLU A 67 -20.55 -1.50 1.02
N LEU A 68 -20.09 -0.38 1.59
CA LEU A 68 -19.98 0.89 0.87
C LEU A 68 -19.11 0.75 -0.39
N GLY A 69 -18.02 -0.02 -0.32
CA GLY A 69 -17.14 -0.24 -1.48
C GLY A 69 -17.73 -1.09 -2.60
N LYS A 70 -18.90 -1.72 -2.39
CA LYS A 70 -19.64 -2.39 -3.47
C LYS A 70 -20.47 -1.41 -4.31
N ILE A 71 -20.64 -0.17 -3.84
CA ILE A 71 -21.45 0.84 -4.50
C ILE A 71 -20.62 1.53 -5.59
N ALA A 72 -21.12 1.48 -6.83
CA ALA A 72 -20.36 1.85 -8.02
C ALA A 72 -19.78 3.28 -8.04
N PHE A 73 -20.42 4.25 -7.36
CA PHE A 73 -19.94 5.63 -7.30
C PHE A 73 -19.03 5.92 -6.10
N ILE A 74 -18.93 5.00 -5.13
CA ILE A 74 -17.99 5.12 -4.02
C ILE A 74 -16.65 4.60 -4.53
N ASP A 75 -15.85 5.52 -5.06
CA ASP A 75 -14.54 5.18 -5.57
C ASP A 75 -13.56 4.84 -4.43
N ASP A 76 -12.48 4.17 -4.80
CA ASP A 76 -11.46 3.71 -3.84
C ASP A 76 -10.71 4.84 -3.16
N SER A 77 -10.73 6.04 -3.74
CA SER A 77 -10.08 7.19 -3.12
C SER A 77 -10.82 7.58 -1.84
N ILE A 78 -12.16 7.52 -1.85
CA ILE A 78 -13.00 7.73 -0.67
C ILE A 78 -12.81 6.62 0.36
N LEU A 79 -12.84 5.36 -0.08
CA LEU A 79 -12.62 4.22 0.82
C LEU A 79 -11.23 4.29 1.48
N SER A 80 -10.20 4.68 0.73
CA SER A 80 -8.86 4.83 1.27
C SER A 80 -8.77 5.91 2.34
N VAL A 81 -9.57 6.99 2.22
CA VAL A 81 -9.66 8.03 3.26
C VAL A 81 -10.30 7.46 4.52
N PHE A 82 -11.44 6.76 4.41
CA PHE A 82 -12.06 6.10 5.57
C PHE A 82 -11.11 5.12 6.27
N HIS A 83 -10.41 4.28 5.51
CA HIS A 83 -9.43 3.33 6.07
C HIS A 83 -8.26 4.05 6.74
N LYS A 84 -7.77 5.16 6.17
CA LYS A 84 -6.67 5.94 6.74
C LYS A 84 -7.07 6.60 8.06
N LEU A 85 -8.22 7.28 8.10
CA LEU A 85 -8.77 7.89 9.32
C LEU A 85 -8.97 6.85 10.41
N ARG A 86 -9.51 5.67 10.06
CA ARG A 86 -9.68 4.56 11.00
C ARG A 86 -8.34 4.03 11.51
N ARG A 87 -7.37 3.75 10.63
CA ARG A 87 -6.10 3.13 11.01
C ARG A 87 -5.29 4.05 11.92
N ILE A 88 -5.07 5.30 11.51
CA ILE A 88 -4.30 6.26 12.32
C ILE A 88 -5.05 6.55 13.63
N GLY A 89 -6.36 6.74 13.59
CA GLY A 89 -7.12 6.98 14.82
C GLY A 89 -7.16 5.79 15.77
N ASN A 90 -7.07 4.55 15.28
CA ASN A 90 -6.91 3.38 16.15
C ASN A 90 -5.55 3.38 16.86
N GLN A 91 -4.48 3.79 16.18
CA GLN A 91 -3.16 3.98 16.80
C GLN A 91 -3.20 5.12 17.84
N ALA A 92 -3.92 6.21 17.55
CA ALA A 92 -4.11 7.29 18.53
C ALA A 92 -4.82 6.81 19.80
N VAL A 93 -5.87 5.97 19.67
CA VAL A 93 -6.63 5.45 20.81
C VAL A 93 -5.90 4.34 21.57
N HIS A 94 -5.27 3.39 20.88
CA HIS A 94 -4.72 2.18 21.51
C HIS A 94 -3.23 2.26 21.81
N GLU A 95 -2.49 3.09 21.06
CA GLU A 95 -1.02 3.20 21.13
C GLU A 95 -0.57 4.62 21.54
N TYR A 96 -1.51 5.50 21.94
CA TYR A 96 -1.24 6.90 22.28
C TYR A 96 -0.48 7.69 21.19
N HIS A 97 -0.69 7.33 19.93
CA HIS A 97 -0.06 8.01 18.79
C HIS A 97 -0.40 9.51 18.76
N ASN A 98 0.61 10.37 18.76
CA ASN A 98 0.47 11.82 18.97
C ASN A 98 1.32 12.63 17.97
N ASP A 99 1.25 12.26 16.69
CA ASP A 99 2.06 12.88 15.64
C ASP A 99 1.31 14.05 14.96
N LEU A 100 1.97 15.21 14.91
CA LEU A 100 1.40 16.45 14.37
C LEU A 100 1.17 16.39 12.85
N ASP A 101 2.05 15.71 12.11
CA ASP A 101 1.94 15.56 10.67
C ASP A 101 0.77 14.63 10.30
N ASP A 102 0.57 13.55 11.05
CA ASP A 102 -0.58 12.66 10.90
C ASP A 102 -1.89 13.37 11.28
N ALA A 103 -1.91 14.19 12.34
CA ALA A 103 -3.07 15.00 12.71
C ALA A 103 -3.43 16.00 11.61
N GLN A 104 -2.43 16.70 11.07
CA GLN A 104 -2.58 17.59 9.92
C GLN A 104 -3.16 16.85 8.70
N MET A 105 -2.65 15.66 8.40
CA MET A 105 -3.11 14.86 7.27
C MET A 105 -4.54 14.40 7.47
N CYS A 106 -4.88 13.86 8.64
CA CYS A 106 -6.23 13.42 8.97
C CYS A 106 -7.25 14.56 8.83
N LEU A 107 -6.92 15.79 9.27
CA LEU A 107 -7.77 16.96 9.07
C LEU A 107 -8.01 17.27 7.59
N ARG A 108 -6.95 17.27 6.77
CA ARG A 108 -7.05 17.51 5.32
C ARG A 108 -7.89 16.44 4.61
N LEU A 109 -7.65 15.17 4.94
CA LEU A 109 -8.40 14.06 4.36
C LEU A 109 -9.86 14.09 4.80
N GLY A 110 -10.14 14.41 6.06
CA GLY A 110 -11.48 14.54 6.56
C GLY A 110 -12.24 15.73 5.99
N PHE A 111 -11.59 16.87 5.76
CA PHE A 111 -12.19 18.00 5.05
C PHE A 111 -12.63 17.59 3.63
N ARG A 112 -11.82 16.80 2.93
CA ARG A 112 -12.18 16.31 1.60
C ARG A 112 -13.30 15.29 1.64
N LEU A 113 -13.28 14.41 2.63
CA LEU A 113 -14.37 13.50 2.89
C LEU A 113 -15.66 14.26 3.20
N ALA A 114 -15.58 15.34 3.98
CA ALA A 114 -16.70 16.23 4.30
C ALA A 114 -17.27 16.91 3.04
N VAL A 115 -16.42 17.44 2.17
CA VAL A 115 -16.84 18.05 0.90
C VAL A 115 -17.53 17.03 0.00
N TRP A 116 -16.95 15.83 -0.14
CA TRP A 116 -17.57 14.76 -0.92
C TRP A 116 -18.92 14.34 -0.34
N TYR A 117 -18.98 14.14 0.98
CA TYR A 117 -20.19 13.83 1.72
C TYR A 117 -21.26 14.91 1.54
N TYR A 118 -20.90 16.19 1.68
CA TYR A 118 -21.81 17.31 1.52
C TYR A 118 -22.45 17.32 0.13
N ARG A 119 -21.63 17.20 -0.92
CA ARG A 119 -22.11 17.16 -2.31
C ARG A 119 -23.10 16.02 -2.54
N LEU A 120 -22.82 14.86 -1.97
CA LEU A 120 -23.67 13.69 -2.09
C LEU A 120 -25.02 13.86 -1.36
N VAL A 121 -25.00 14.40 -0.14
CA VAL A 121 -26.22 14.53 0.70
C VAL A 121 -27.09 15.71 0.26
N THR A 122 -26.49 16.83 -0.12
CA THR A 122 -27.23 18.05 -0.52
C THR A 122 -27.62 18.06 -2.00
N LYS A 123 -27.01 17.18 -2.80
CA LYS A 123 -27.06 17.21 -4.28
C LYS A 123 -26.49 18.48 -4.92
N ASP A 124 -25.79 19.30 -4.15
CA ASP A 124 -25.06 20.45 -4.68
C ASP A 124 -23.68 20.00 -5.17
N TYR A 125 -23.63 19.35 -6.33
CA TYR A 125 -22.40 18.77 -6.87
C TYR A 125 -21.41 19.80 -7.41
N ASP A 126 -21.88 21.01 -7.73
CA ASP A 126 -21.07 22.15 -8.14
C ASP A 126 -20.71 23.06 -6.97
N PHE A 127 -20.98 22.61 -5.73
CA PHE A 127 -20.63 23.31 -4.50
C PHE A 127 -19.18 23.85 -4.57
N PRO A 128 -18.98 25.18 -4.48
CA PRO A 128 -17.67 25.78 -4.55
C PRO A 128 -16.89 25.40 -3.29
N VAL A 129 -15.92 24.51 -3.45
CA VAL A 129 -15.14 23.97 -2.33
C VAL A 129 -14.40 25.11 -1.64
N PRO A 130 -14.64 25.35 -0.34
CA PRO A 130 -13.86 26.32 0.42
C PRO A 130 -12.37 25.97 0.35
N THR A 131 -11.52 27.00 0.29
CA THR A 131 -10.08 26.75 0.40
C THR A 131 -9.80 26.27 1.82
N PHE A 132 -9.29 25.05 1.95
CA PHE A 132 -8.88 24.52 3.24
C PHE A 132 -7.66 25.28 3.75
N VAL A 133 -7.76 25.81 4.96
CA VAL A 133 -6.67 26.49 5.67
C VAL A 133 -6.39 25.67 6.93
N MET A 134 -5.12 25.42 7.24
CA MET A 134 -4.78 24.72 8.48
C MET A 134 -5.16 25.59 9.68
N PRO A 135 -5.87 25.07 10.69
CA PRO A 135 -6.14 25.81 11.92
C PRO A 135 -4.83 26.36 12.49
N GLU A 136 -4.75 27.69 12.52
CA GLU A 136 -3.72 28.43 13.24
C GLU A 136 -4.44 29.15 14.38
N HIS A 137 -4.12 28.76 15.61
CA HIS A 137 -4.20 29.49 16.88
C HIS A 137 -3.63 28.54 17.95
N GLY A 138 -2.84 28.95 18.93
CA GLY A 138 -2.61 30.30 19.45
C GLY A 138 -2.60 30.18 20.98
N GLU A 139 -1.57 29.51 21.51
CA GLU A 139 -1.39 29.15 22.93
C GLU A 139 -1.57 30.33 23.91
N ASP A 140 -1.42 31.58 23.46
CA ASP A 140 -1.29 32.73 24.37
C ASP A 140 -2.58 33.39 24.88
N ARG A 141 -3.79 33.01 24.42
CA ARG A 141 -5.01 33.73 24.86
C ARG A 141 -5.82 33.01 25.92
N TYR A 142 -6.23 31.77 25.69
CA TYR A 142 -7.09 31.05 26.64
C TYR A 142 -6.32 30.51 27.84
N HIS A 143 -5.11 30.01 27.62
CA HIS A 143 -4.26 29.55 28.71
C HIS A 143 -3.80 30.74 29.56
N ALA A 144 -3.42 31.86 28.94
CA ALA A 144 -3.13 33.10 29.67
C ALA A 144 -4.37 33.65 30.38
N GLU A 145 -5.57 33.62 29.80
CA GLU A 145 -6.80 34.10 30.45
C GLU A 145 -7.19 33.24 31.66
N VAL A 146 -7.08 31.91 31.55
CA VAL A 146 -7.30 31.01 32.71
C VAL A 146 -6.21 31.17 33.76
N LEU A 147 -4.93 31.33 33.37
CA LEU A 147 -3.84 31.59 34.32
C LEU A 147 -4.02 32.94 35.02
N THR A 148 -4.43 33.98 34.27
CA THR A 148 -4.67 35.33 34.78
C THR A 148 -5.86 35.33 35.73
N LEU A 149 -6.93 34.61 35.41
CA LEU A 149 -8.10 34.46 36.29
C LEU A 149 -7.77 33.65 37.55
N LYS A 150 -6.92 32.61 37.44
CA LYS A 150 -6.42 31.84 38.61
C LYS A 150 -5.51 32.71 39.51
N GLN A 151 -4.64 33.53 38.92
CA GLN A 151 -3.83 34.50 39.66
C GLN A 151 -4.68 35.58 40.33
N GLN A 152 -5.71 36.11 39.65
CA GLN A 152 -6.65 37.07 40.23
C GLN A 152 -7.47 36.47 41.37
N LEU A 153 -7.88 35.20 41.26
CA LEU A 153 -8.56 34.46 42.33
C LEU A 153 -7.66 34.31 43.57
N GLU A 154 -6.40 33.93 43.39
CA GLU A 154 -5.42 33.84 44.48
C GLU A 154 -5.16 35.19 45.14
N GLN A 155 -5.02 36.25 44.34
CA GLN A 155 -4.78 37.60 44.86
C GLN A 155 -5.98 38.12 45.66
N GLN A 156 -7.21 37.90 45.18
CA GLN A 156 -8.43 38.25 45.93
C GLN A 156 -8.64 37.38 47.17
N ALA A 157 -8.18 36.13 47.19
CA ALA A 157 -8.26 35.28 48.38
C ALA A 157 -7.27 35.71 49.49
N GLN A 158 -6.22 36.46 49.15
CA GLN A 158 -5.17 36.90 50.06
C GLN A 158 -5.32 38.36 50.54
N GLU A 159 -6.25 39.14 49.97
CA GLU A 159 -6.52 40.52 50.40
C GLU A 159 -7.11 40.57 51.82
N LYS A 160 -6.49 41.39 52.70
CA LYS A 160 -6.94 41.58 54.09
C LYS A 160 -8.16 42.49 54.16
N VAL A 161 -9.25 41.95 54.67
CA VAL A 161 -10.52 42.65 54.83
C VAL A 161 -10.67 43.21 56.25
N GLN A 162 -11.19 44.43 56.39
CA GLN A 162 -11.34 45.12 57.69
C GLN A 162 -12.80 45.24 58.16
N SER A 163 -13.80 44.96 57.31
CA SER A 163 -15.22 45.02 57.67
C SER A 163 -16.04 43.83 57.18
N GLN A 164 -17.16 43.53 57.87
CA GLN A 164 -18.04 42.39 57.56
C GLN A 164 -18.68 42.49 56.16
N ALA A 165 -19.04 43.70 55.72
CA ALA A 165 -19.64 43.93 54.41
C ALA A 165 -18.64 43.72 53.25
N GLU A 166 -17.37 44.05 53.47
CA GLU A 166 -16.30 43.78 52.51
C GLU A 166 -16.00 42.27 52.41
N LEU A 167 -16.16 41.53 53.51
CA LEU A 167 -15.95 40.08 53.55
C LEU A 167 -17.01 39.37 52.70
N GLU A 168 -18.27 39.77 52.81
CA GLU A 168 -19.36 39.24 52.00
C GLU A 168 -19.18 39.57 50.51
N ALA A 169 -18.75 40.80 50.19
CA ALA A 169 -18.46 41.21 48.82
C ALA A 169 -17.23 40.51 48.21
N GLN A 170 -16.23 40.15 49.02
CA GLN A 170 -15.08 39.33 48.61
C GLN A 170 -15.51 37.88 48.34
N GLN A 171 -16.32 37.30 49.23
CA GLN A 171 -16.85 35.94 49.06
C GLN A 171 -17.71 35.81 47.79
N GLN A 172 -18.58 36.78 47.51
CA GLN A 172 -19.39 36.76 46.27
C GLN A 172 -18.53 36.85 45.01
N ARG A 173 -17.44 37.63 45.03
CA ARG A 173 -16.50 37.73 43.91
C ARG A 173 -15.72 36.44 43.68
N LEU A 174 -15.23 35.79 44.74
CA LEU A 174 -14.56 34.49 44.65
C LEU A 174 -15.48 33.41 44.07
N VAL A 175 -16.75 33.38 44.50
CA VAL A 175 -17.77 32.46 43.93
C VAL A 175 -17.99 32.75 42.44
N SER A 176 -18.04 34.02 42.04
CA SER A 176 -18.23 34.38 40.63
C SER A 176 -17.03 33.99 39.76
N LEU A 177 -15.79 34.24 40.20
CA LEU A 177 -14.56 33.89 39.50
C LEU A 177 -14.41 32.37 39.36
N ASN A 178 -14.67 31.61 40.42
CA ASN A 178 -14.71 30.15 40.37
C ASN A 178 -15.80 29.63 39.41
N GLY A 179 -16.97 30.28 39.38
CA GLY A 179 -18.03 29.96 38.43
C GLY A 179 -17.60 30.18 36.97
N TYR A 180 -16.91 31.29 36.68
CA TYR A 180 -16.38 31.58 35.34
C TYR A 180 -15.29 30.61 34.90
N ILE A 181 -14.34 30.27 35.80
CA ILE A 181 -13.31 29.25 35.57
C ILE A 181 -13.97 27.89 35.28
N ALA A 182 -14.97 27.50 36.09
CA ALA A 182 -15.70 26.24 35.90
C ALA A 182 -16.52 26.20 34.60
N ILE A 183 -17.07 27.32 34.12
CA ILE A 183 -17.78 27.39 32.82
C ILE A 183 -16.80 27.24 31.65
N LEU A 184 -15.62 27.85 31.75
CA LEU A 184 -14.56 27.74 30.73
C LEU A 184 -13.97 26.33 30.69
N GLU A 185 -13.74 25.71 31.84
CA GLU A 185 -13.31 24.31 31.96
C GLU A 185 -14.45 23.32 31.57
N SER A 186 -15.72 23.65 31.86
CA SER A 186 -16.91 22.87 31.48
C SER A 186 -17.18 22.87 29.97
N LYS A 187 -16.85 23.94 29.24
CA LYS A 187 -16.94 23.96 27.77
C LYS A 187 -15.99 22.95 27.09
N GLN A 188 -15.01 22.42 27.83
CA GLN A 188 -14.08 21.40 27.36
C GLN A 188 -14.60 19.96 27.57
N GLN A 189 -15.63 19.78 28.41
CA GLN A 189 -16.25 18.48 28.71
C GLN A 189 -17.74 18.46 28.35
N GLU A 190 -18.04 18.34 27.05
CA GLU A 190 -19.34 17.82 26.63
C GLU A 190 -19.42 16.35 27.11
N THR A 191 -20.22 16.07 28.14
CA THR A 191 -20.25 14.74 28.76
C THR A 191 -20.86 13.70 27.81
N GLU A 192 -20.34 12.48 27.83
CA GLU A 192 -20.83 11.34 27.04
C GLU A 192 -22.35 11.14 27.22
N ALA A 193 -22.91 11.50 28.37
CA ALA A 193 -24.34 11.47 28.65
C ALA A 193 -25.15 12.50 27.82
N GLN A 194 -24.65 13.72 27.65
CA GLN A 194 -25.26 14.72 26.76
C GLN A 194 -25.14 14.31 25.29
N THR A 195 -24.00 13.75 24.91
CA THR A 195 -23.78 13.20 23.56
C THR A 195 -24.74 12.05 23.26
N LYS A 196 -24.94 11.14 24.22
CA LYS A 196 -25.87 10.01 24.12
C LYS A 196 -27.34 10.43 24.12
N ALA A 197 -27.71 11.42 24.93
CA ALA A 197 -29.06 11.99 24.94
C ALA A 197 -29.38 12.74 23.64
N ARG A 198 -28.39 13.41 23.04
CA ARG A 198 -28.52 14.13 21.77
C ARG A 198 -28.56 13.17 20.57
N LEU A 199 -27.81 12.07 20.63
CA LEU A 199 -27.91 10.93 19.69
C LEU A 199 -29.33 10.33 19.69
N ALA A 200 -29.89 10.04 20.87
CA ALA A 200 -31.26 9.51 20.96
C ALA A 200 -32.32 10.50 20.44
N ALA A 201 -32.15 11.80 20.69
CA ALA A 201 -33.05 12.83 20.17
C ALA A 201 -32.96 13.00 18.64
N LEU A 202 -31.77 12.82 18.05
CA LEU A 202 -31.58 12.83 16.59
C LEU A 202 -32.06 11.54 15.93
N GLU A 203 -31.88 10.36 16.55
CA GLU A 203 -32.47 9.10 16.07
C GLU A 203 -34.00 9.21 16.00
N ALA A 204 -34.63 9.90 16.95
CA ALA A 204 -36.06 10.19 16.91
C ALA A 204 -36.45 11.17 15.79
N GLN A 205 -35.62 12.18 15.48
CA GLN A 205 -35.85 13.08 14.34
C GLN A 205 -35.64 12.37 12.98
N LEU A 206 -34.68 11.45 12.90
CA LEU A 206 -34.44 10.60 11.73
C LEU A 206 -35.61 9.63 11.51
N ALA A 207 -36.10 8.98 12.56
CA ALA A 207 -37.30 8.13 12.47
C ALA A 207 -38.55 8.92 12.01
N ALA A 208 -38.67 10.19 12.39
CA ALA A 208 -39.74 11.06 11.93
C ALA A 208 -39.58 11.45 10.43
N LYS A 209 -38.35 11.70 9.98
CA LYS A 209 -37.99 11.91 8.58
C LYS A 209 -38.16 10.64 7.73
N ASP A 210 -37.91 9.46 8.30
CA ASP A 210 -38.12 8.15 7.68
C ASP A 210 -39.62 7.87 7.51
N ALA A 211 -40.45 8.24 8.49
CA ALA A 211 -41.90 8.18 8.36
C ALA A 211 -42.45 9.17 7.30
N GLU A 212 -41.72 10.26 7.04
CA GLU A 212 -42.01 11.23 5.98
C GLU A 212 -41.57 10.70 4.59
N LEU A 213 -40.38 10.08 4.50
CA LEU A 213 -39.86 9.42 3.29
C LEU A 213 -40.60 8.11 2.95
N ALA A 214 -41.08 7.36 3.94
CA ALA A 214 -41.86 6.13 3.74
C ALA A 214 -43.22 6.39 3.09
N LYS A 215 -43.71 7.65 3.13
CA LYS A 215 -44.90 8.10 2.40
C LYS A 215 -44.62 8.39 0.92
N GLN A 216 -43.35 8.44 0.50
CA GLN A 216 -42.95 8.62 -0.89
C GLN A 216 -42.84 7.27 -1.61
N THR A 217 -43.25 7.27 -2.88
CA THR A 217 -43.42 6.04 -3.66
C THR A 217 -42.08 5.42 -4.05
N GLU A 218 -42.05 4.10 -4.19
CA GLU A 218 -40.85 3.32 -4.58
C GLU A 218 -40.23 3.79 -5.92
N GLN A 219 -41.05 4.38 -6.81
CA GLN A 219 -40.61 4.98 -8.07
C GLN A 219 -39.76 6.24 -7.87
N GLU A 220 -40.10 7.09 -6.90
CA GLU A 220 -39.34 8.31 -6.58
C GLU A 220 -37.96 7.95 -5.98
N ARG A 221 -37.90 6.88 -5.17
CA ARG A 221 -36.64 6.33 -4.65
C ARG A 221 -35.74 5.76 -5.75
N LYS A 222 -36.28 5.03 -6.72
CA LYS A 222 -35.49 4.50 -7.86
C LYS A 222 -34.99 5.61 -8.80
N ALA A 223 -35.79 6.66 -9.01
CA ALA A 223 -35.39 7.83 -9.80
C ALA A 223 -34.28 8.63 -9.09
N TYR A 224 -34.41 8.83 -7.78
CA TYR A 224 -33.40 9.43 -6.91
C TYR A 224 -32.04 8.71 -7.00
N HIS A 225 -32.04 7.37 -6.94
CA HIS A 225 -30.83 6.56 -7.07
C HIS A 225 -30.16 6.67 -8.45
N LYS A 226 -30.96 6.68 -9.52
CA LYS A 226 -30.45 6.77 -10.89
C LYS A 226 -29.79 8.14 -11.16
N GLU A 227 -30.40 9.22 -10.70
CA GLU A 227 -29.90 10.58 -10.90
C GLU A 227 -28.60 10.86 -10.12
N ILE A 228 -28.48 10.37 -8.88
CA ILE A 228 -27.23 10.44 -8.10
C ILE A 228 -26.12 9.62 -8.76
N THR A 229 -26.44 8.43 -9.28
CA THR A 229 -25.46 7.52 -9.90
C THR A 229 -24.89 8.08 -11.20
N ASP A 230 -25.73 8.61 -12.08
CA ASP A 230 -25.31 9.13 -13.39
C ASP A 230 -24.45 10.41 -13.29
N GLN A 231 -24.56 11.14 -12.18
CA GLN A 231 -23.84 12.40 -11.95
C GLN A 231 -22.60 12.25 -11.05
N ALA A 232 -22.61 11.37 -10.05
CA ALA A 232 -21.47 11.11 -9.16
C ALA A 232 -20.28 10.43 -9.87
N ILE A 233 -20.55 9.64 -10.93
CA ILE A 233 -19.52 9.00 -11.78
C ILE A 233 -18.60 10.02 -12.48
N LYS A 234 -19.02 11.28 -12.61
CA LYS A 234 -18.26 12.30 -13.37
C LYS A 234 -17.11 12.97 -12.60
N ARG A 235 -16.97 12.83 -11.28
CA ARG A 235 -15.92 13.55 -10.52
C ARG A 235 -15.37 12.78 -9.31
N THR A 236 -14.32 12.00 -9.56
CA THR A 236 -13.44 11.34 -8.55
C THR A 236 -12.65 12.36 -7.72
N LEU A 237 -12.34 12.05 -6.48
CA LEU A 237 -11.53 12.88 -5.58
C LEU A 237 -10.11 13.11 -6.18
N ASN A 238 -9.72 14.37 -6.37
CA ASN A 238 -8.41 14.73 -6.91
C ASN A 238 -7.42 15.01 -5.76
N LEU A 239 -6.49 14.07 -5.49
CA LEU A 239 -5.37 14.35 -4.59
C LEU A 239 -4.41 15.39 -5.18
N SER A 240 -3.86 16.24 -4.32
CA SER A 240 -2.72 17.08 -4.69
C SER A 240 -1.48 16.20 -4.85
N GLU A 241 -0.45 16.76 -5.47
CA GLU A 241 0.83 16.10 -5.62
C GLU A 241 1.50 15.87 -4.26
N GLU A 242 1.39 16.84 -3.35
CA GLU A 242 1.91 16.76 -1.96
C GLU A 242 1.28 15.60 -1.17
N GLU A 243 -0.03 15.39 -1.30
CA GLU A 243 -0.71 14.27 -0.62
C GLU A 243 -0.34 12.93 -1.24
N SER A 244 -0.09 12.90 -2.55
CA SER A 244 0.38 11.71 -3.24
C SER A 244 1.79 11.36 -2.77
N ARG A 245 2.68 12.36 -2.61
CA ARG A 245 4.02 12.21 -2.03
C ARG A 245 3.98 11.71 -0.59
N PHE A 246 3.08 12.21 0.26
CA PHE A 246 2.91 11.67 1.62
C PHE A 246 2.54 10.17 1.64
N LEU A 247 1.66 9.73 0.73
CA LEU A 247 1.33 8.31 0.61
C LEU A 247 2.55 7.49 0.16
N ILE A 248 3.32 8.01 -0.79
CA ILE A 248 4.56 7.39 -1.29
C ILE A 248 5.59 7.29 -0.16
N ASP A 249 5.81 8.37 0.60
CA ASP A 249 6.74 8.40 1.73
C ASP A 249 6.38 7.36 2.79
N ALA A 250 5.09 7.21 3.11
CA ALA A 250 4.63 6.17 4.05
C ALA A 250 4.88 4.75 3.51
N GLN A 251 4.68 4.51 2.21
CA GLN A 251 4.95 3.22 1.58
C GLN A 251 6.45 2.92 1.52
N LEU A 252 7.28 3.91 1.22
CA LEU A 252 8.73 3.80 1.23
C LEU A 252 9.27 3.50 2.64
N ARG A 253 8.76 4.19 3.66
CA ARG A 253 9.07 3.89 5.08
C ARG A 253 8.71 2.47 5.47
N LYS A 254 7.54 1.98 5.05
CA LYS A 254 7.13 0.58 5.26
C LYS A 254 8.09 -0.42 4.63
N ALA A 255 8.74 -0.06 3.52
CA ALA A 255 9.73 -0.89 2.83
C ALA A 255 11.18 -0.68 3.34
N GLY A 256 11.38 0.06 4.44
CA GLY A 256 12.70 0.25 5.05
C GLY A 256 13.50 1.42 4.50
N TRP A 257 12.89 2.31 3.72
CA TRP A 257 13.52 3.55 3.26
C TRP A 257 13.23 4.69 4.23
N GLN A 258 14.24 5.47 4.60
CA GLN A 258 14.01 6.75 5.26
C GLN A 258 13.45 7.74 4.23
N ALA A 259 12.17 8.08 4.35
CA ALA A 259 11.46 8.91 3.38
C ALA A 259 10.55 9.92 4.09
N ASP A 260 10.75 11.19 3.76
CA ASP A 260 9.88 12.31 4.12
C ASP A 260 10.17 13.45 3.13
N SER A 261 9.33 13.59 2.11
CA SER A 261 9.50 14.59 1.04
C SER A 261 9.40 16.04 1.50
N LYS A 262 8.95 16.30 2.74
CA LYS A 262 8.98 17.63 3.35
C LYS A 262 10.34 17.98 3.92
N THR A 263 11.07 17.04 4.51
CA THR A 263 12.35 17.28 5.20
C THR A 263 13.54 16.72 4.43
N LEU A 264 13.45 15.49 3.94
CA LEU A 264 14.44 14.79 3.11
C LEU A 264 14.35 15.22 1.65
N ARG A 265 14.54 16.52 1.43
CA ARG A 265 14.53 17.16 0.12
C ARG A 265 15.89 17.78 -0.18
N PHE A 266 16.36 17.63 -1.40
CA PHE A 266 17.67 18.15 -1.80
C PHE A 266 17.81 19.65 -1.52
N ALA A 267 16.77 20.45 -1.84
CA ALA A 267 16.73 21.89 -1.62
C ALA A 267 16.77 22.30 -0.13
N LYS A 268 16.44 21.39 0.80
CA LYS A 268 16.56 21.58 2.25
C LYS A 268 17.87 21.04 2.83
N GLY A 269 18.81 20.65 1.97
CA GLY A 269 20.12 20.15 2.39
C GLY A 269 20.19 18.63 2.62
N ALA A 270 19.14 17.88 2.30
CA ALA A 270 19.19 16.42 2.42
C ALA A 270 20.23 15.83 1.45
N ARG A 271 21.09 14.94 1.96
CA ARG A 271 22.15 14.26 1.22
C ARG A 271 22.18 12.76 1.57
N PRO A 272 22.77 11.92 0.69
CA PRO A 272 23.02 10.52 1.00
C PRO A 272 23.95 10.38 2.21
N GLU A 273 23.75 9.34 3.00
CA GLU A 273 24.52 9.10 4.22
C GLU A 273 25.01 7.65 4.27
N ALA A 274 26.27 7.45 4.62
CA ALA A 274 26.85 6.12 4.72
C ALA A 274 26.08 5.25 5.73
N GLY A 275 25.73 4.02 5.33
CA GLY A 275 24.96 3.10 6.16
C GLY A 275 23.46 3.40 6.29
N VAL A 276 22.94 4.47 5.67
CA VAL A 276 21.53 4.86 5.74
C VAL A 276 20.85 4.71 4.37
N ASN A 277 19.67 4.10 4.34
CA ASN A 277 18.88 3.95 3.13
C ASN A 277 17.87 5.10 3.03
N LYS A 278 18.04 6.01 2.08
CA LYS A 278 17.22 7.24 1.98
C LYS A 278 16.48 7.35 0.66
N ALA A 279 15.27 7.86 0.72
CA ALA A 279 14.57 8.42 -0.43
C ALA A 279 14.67 9.95 -0.36
N ILE A 280 15.49 10.55 -1.23
CA ILE A 280 15.69 12.01 -1.24
C ILE A 280 14.84 12.62 -2.35
N ALA A 281 13.97 13.54 -1.98
CA ALA A 281 13.05 14.19 -2.91
C ALA A 281 13.73 15.35 -3.67
N GLU A 282 13.26 15.59 -4.90
CA GLU A 282 13.66 16.72 -5.77
C GLU A 282 15.18 16.75 -6.04
N TRP A 283 15.77 15.60 -6.34
CA TRP A 283 17.20 15.50 -6.63
C TRP A 283 17.53 16.08 -8.01
N PRO A 284 18.54 16.95 -8.15
CA PRO A 284 18.90 17.54 -9.43
C PRO A 284 19.42 16.50 -10.41
N THR A 285 18.96 16.58 -11.65
CA THR A 285 19.52 15.83 -12.77
C THR A 285 20.31 16.76 -13.68
N GLY A 286 21.17 16.17 -14.50
CA GLY A 286 21.87 16.87 -15.57
C GLY A 286 20.91 17.48 -16.60
N LYS A 287 21.47 18.32 -17.47
CA LYS A 287 20.71 19.03 -18.49
C LYS A 287 20.12 18.07 -19.53
N ASP A 288 18.88 18.31 -19.92
CA ASP A 288 18.22 17.57 -21.00
C ASP A 288 18.74 17.96 -22.40
N GLU A 289 18.18 17.36 -23.46
CA GLU A 289 18.56 17.62 -24.86
C GLU A 289 18.39 19.09 -25.27
N MET A 290 17.55 19.85 -24.55
CA MET A 290 17.30 21.27 -24.78
C MET A 290 18.16 22.16 -23.87
N GLY A 291 19.03 21.57 -23.04
CA GLY A 291 19.89 22.29 -22.11
C GLY A 291 19.21 22.71 -20.80
N ASN A 292 17.98 22.25 -20.53
CA ASN A 292 17.24 22.63 -19.33
C ASN A 292 17.64 21.74 -18.14
N PRO A 293 17.83 22.31 -16.93
CA PRO A 293 18.04 21.52 -15.73
C PRO A 293 16.79 20.71 -15.41
N GLY A 294 16.98 19.51 -14.86
CA GLY A 294 15.88 18.64 -14.42
C GLY A 294 15.97 18.31 -12.94
N PHE A 295 14.88 17.76 -12.42
CA PHE A 295 14.82 17.20 -11.07
C PHE A 295 14.07 15.87 -11.13
N ALA A 296 14.63 14.85 -10.48
CA ALA A 296 13.92 13.61 -10.21
C ALA A 296 13.02 13.79 -8.98
N ASP A 297 11.79 13.29 -9.01
CA ASP A 297 10.87 13.42 -7.86
C ASP A 297 11.47 12.77 -6.61
N TYR A 298 12.03 11.56 -6.76
CA TYR A 298 12.88 10.95 -5.74
C TYR A 298 14.06 10.20 -6.35
N VAL A 299 15.14 10.15 -5.60
CA VAL A 299 16.25 9.22 -5.81
C VAL A 299 16.42 8.37 -4.56
N LEU A 300 16.47 7.05 -4.74
CA LEU A 300 16.71 6.09 -3.68
C LEU A 300 18.21 5.82 -3.56
N PHE A 301 18.76 6.08 -2.38
CA PHE A 301 20.15 5.87 -2.03
C PHE A 301 20.28 4.76 -1.00
N ILE A 302 21.18 3.82 -1.25
CA ILE A 302 21.60 2.83 -0.27
C ILE A 302 23.01 3.22 0.17
N GLY A 303 23.12 3.75 1.39
CA GLY A 303 24.32 4.44 1.79
C GLY A 303 24.55 5.66 0.90
N LEU A 304 25.72 5.70 0.26
CA LEU A 304 26.10 6.75 -0.69
C LEU A 304 25.73 6.41 -2.14
N LYS A 305 25.29 5.18 -2.42
CA LYS A 305 25.09 4.68 -3.78
C LYS A 305 23.68 4.99 -4.28
N PRO A 306 23.52 5.67 -5.43
CA PRO A 306 22.22 5.87 -6.04
C PRO A 306 21.77 4.57 -6.72
N ILE A 307 20.58 4.08 -6.37
CA ILE A 307 20.10 2.76 -6.77
C ILE A 307 18.83 2.84 -7.61
N ALA A 308 17.92 3.76 -7.32
CA ALA A 308 16.70 3.92 -8.09
C ALA A 308 16.24 5.37 -8.24
N VAL A 309 15.43 5.62 -9.27
CA VAL A 309 14.74 6.89 -9.49
C VAL A 309 13.22 6.66 -9.52
N ILE A 310 12.46 7.60 -8.96
CA ILE A 310 10.99 7.52 -8.87
C ILE A 310 10.39 8.75 -9.53
N GLU A 311 9.36 8.50 -10.35
CA GLU A 311 8.40 9.49 -10.83
C GLU A 311 7.13 9.43 -9.96
N ALA A 312 6.70 10.56 -9.40
CA ALA A 312 5.53 10.67 -8.54
C ALA A 312 4.44 11.53 -9.19
N LYS A 313 3.24 10.99 -9.35
CA LYS A 313 2.11 11.72 -9.95
C LYS A 313 0.88 11.75 -9.05
N ARG A 314 -0.05 12.66 -9.39
CA ARG A 314 -1.36 12.71 -8.74
C ARG A 314 -2.12 11.40 -8.94
N LYS A 315 -2.87 10.98 -7.91
CA LYS A 315 -3.61 9.70 -7.81
C LYS A 315 -4.44 9.26 -9.02
N ASN A 316 -4.95 10.19 -9.84
CA ASN A 316 -5.81 9.87 -10.99
C ASN A 316 -5.03 9.67 -12.31
N THR A 317 -3.70 9.71 -12.28
CA THR A 317 -2.84 9.57 -13.46
C THR A 317 -2.58 8.10 -13.79
N ASP A 318 -2.49 7.78 -15.08
CA ASP A 318 -1.95 6.50 -15.55
C ASP A 318 -0.43 6.47 -15.27
N VAL A 319 -0.04 5.68 -14.27
CA VAL A 319 1.34 5.61 -13.78
C VAL A 319 2.25 4.81 -14.70
N PHE A 320 1.70 3.85 -15.46
CA PHE A 320 2.46 3.10 -16.45
C PHE A 320 3.06 4.03 -17.51
N SER A 321 2.23 4.92 -18.08
CA SER A 321 2.67 5.86 -19.12
C SER A 321 3.78 6.82 -18.66
N LYS A 322 3.88 7.05 -17.35
CA LYS A 322 4.82 7.98 -16.72
C LYS A 322 6.16 7.37 -16.34
N LEU A 323 6.32 6.06 -16.51
CA LEU A 323 7.61 5.39 -16.34
C LEU A 323 8.71 5.94 -17.29
N THR A 324 8.31 6.56 -18.39
CA THR A 324 9.20 7.26 -19.34
C THR A 324 9.90 8.49 -18.72
N GLU A 325 9.27 9.20 -17.79
CA GLU A 325 9.91 10.30 -17.06
C GLU A 325 10.98 9.77 -16.09
N SER A 326 10.69 8.65 -15.43
CA SER A 326 11.69 7.93 -14.61
C SER A 326 12.90 7.49 -15.45
N TYR A 327 12.68 7.05 -16.69
CA TYR A 327 13.78 6.75 -17.63
C TYR A 327 14.62 7.98 -17.94
N ARG A 328 13.99 9.14 -18.12
CA ARG A 328 14.68 10.42 -18.31
C ARG A 328 15.54 10.73 -17.09
N TYR A 329 15.02 10.59 -15.86
CA TYR A 329 15.81 10.80 -14.64
C TYR A 329 17.05 9.93 -14.58
N SER A 330 16.93 8.64 -14.89
CA SER A 330 18.07 7.73 -14.92
C SER A 330 19.09 8.09 -16.01
N LYS A 331 18.65 8.45 -17.22
CA LYS A 331 19.54 8.81 -18.33
C LYS A 331 20.31 10.11 -18.07
N TYR A 332 19.65 11.11 -17.50
CA TYR A 332 20.23 12.42 -17.20
C TYR A 332 20.82 12.51 -15.80
N PHE A 333 20.89 11.41 -15.03
CA PHE A 333 21.48 11.45 -13.70
C PHE A 333 22.94 11.96 -13.76
N ASP A 334 23.28 12.89 -12.89
CA ASP A 334 24.61 13.52 -12.89
C ASP A 334 25.50 12.90 -11.80
N ASN A 335 26.24 11.86 -12.20
CA ASN A 335 27.19 11.19 -11.32
C ASN A 335 28.37 12.10 -10.92
N ALA A 336 28.74 13.09 -11.74
CA ALA A 336 29.80 14.02 -11.40
C ALA A 336 29.34 14.97 -10.29
N PHE A 337 28.14 15.54 -10.45
CA PHE A 337 27.52 16.35 -9.40
C PHE A 337 27.36 15.59 -8.08
N LEU A 338 26.90 14.34 -8.12
CA LEU A 338 26.80 13.50 -6.92
C LEU A 338 28.19 13.28 -6.29
N ARG A 339 29.21 12.97 -7.09
CA ARG A 339 30.57 12.75 -6.59
C ARG A 339 31.12 13.98 -5.89
N ASP A 340 31.00 15.15 -6.52
CA ASP A 340 31.44 16.43 -5.95
C ASP A 340 30.71 16.71 -4.64
N THR A 341 29.40 16.49 -4.60
CA THR A 341 28.57 16.64 -3.39
C THR A 341 29.03 15.71 -2.26
N LEU A 342 29.42 14.48 -2.56
CA LEU A 342 29.87 13.52 -1.54
C LEU A 342 31.28 13.83 -1.04
N LEU A 343 32.17 14.33 -1.91
CA LEU A 343 33.54 14.72 -1.54
C LEU A 343 33.61 15.89 -0.55
N GLU A 344 32.51 16.64 -0.37
CA GLU A 344 32.40 17.66 0.67
C GLU A 344 32.42 17.07 2.10
N HIS A 345 32.03 15.79 2.25
CA HIS A 345 31.78 15.17 3.55
C HIS A 345 32.41 13.78 3.76
N TYR A 346 32.79 13.09 2.68
CA TYR A 346 33.32 11.72 2.72
C TYR A 346 34.71 11.63 2.08
N SER A 347 35.47 10.61 2.45
CA SER A 347 36.81 10.38 1.90
C SER A 347 36.74 9.98 0.41
N PRO A 348 37.78 10.28 -0.40
CA PRO A 348 37.81 9.88 -1.81
C PRO A 348 37.58 8.39 -2.03
N ASP A 349 38.06 7.53 -1.13
CA ASP A 349 37.90 6.07 -1.24
C ASP A 349 36.43 5.63 -1.04
N GLU A 350 35.74 6.16 -0.02
CA GLU A 350 34.31 5.90 0.21
C GLU A 350 33.45 6.38 -0.97
N VAL A 351 33.79 7.56 -1.51
CA VAL A 351 33.09 8.11 -2.67
C VAL A 351 33.36 7.27 -3.92
N HIS A 352 34.60 6.83 -4.15
CA HIS A 352 34.94 6.00 -5.29
C HIS A 352 34.23 4.63 -5.26
N GLU A 353 34.09 4.03 -4.08
CA GLU A 353 33.35 2.77 -3.91
C GLU A 353 31.86 2.93 -4.26
N ALA A 354 31.25 4.05 -3.85
CA ALA A 354 29.84 4.31 -4.08
C ALA A 354 29.53 4.79 -5.53
N VAL A 355 30.35 5.70 -6.04
CA VAL A 355 30.18 6.42 -7.31
C VAL A 355 31.54 6.48 -8.04
N PRO A 356 31.94 5.39 -8.72
CA PRO A 356 33.25 5.30 -9.35
C PRO A 356 33.44 6.38 -10.42
N GLU A 357 34.70 6.72 -10.73
CA GLU A 357 35.03 7.70 -11.77
C GLU A 357 34.59 7.25 -13.16
N TYR A 358 34.67 5.95 -13.45
CA TYR A 358 34.14 5.39 -14.68
C TYR A 358 32.61 5.36 -14.65
N GLU A 359 31.98 5.81 -15.73
CA GLU A 359 30.52 5.90 -15.79
C GLU A 359 29.89 4.51 -15.97
N VAL A 360 29.33 3.97 -14.89
CA VAL A 360 28.47 2.78 -14.94
C VAL A 360 27.17 3.15 -15.66
N SER A 361 26.92 2.51 -16.81
CA SER A 361 25.73 2.80 -17.60
C SER A 361 25.29 1.67 -18.54
N TRP A 362 24.00 1.60 -18.82
CA TRP A 362 23.34 0.55 -19.60
C TRP A 362 22.66 1.12 -20.84
N GLN A 363 22.81 0.46 -21.99
CA GLN A 363 22.22 0.96 -23.24
C GLN A 363 20.70 0.84 -23.24
N ASP A 364 20.03 1.85 -23.79
CA ASP A 364 18.60 1.76 -24.07
C ASP A 364 18.30 0.97 -25.36
N THR A 365 17.02 0.75 -25.64
CA THR A 365 16.58 -0.01 -26.82
C THR A 365 16.95 0.65 -28.15
N SER A 366 17.25 1.96 -28.16
CA SER A 366 17.69 2.67 -29.35
C SER A 366 19.19 2.55 -29.60
N GLY A 367 19.97 2.16 -28.58
CA GLY A 367 21.43 2.15 -28.59
C GLY A 367 22.08 3.54 -28.54
N LYS A 368 21.28 4.62 -28.54
CA LYS A 368 21.77 6.01 -28.58
C LYS A 368 21.94 6.63 -27.20
N GLN A 369 21.14 6.21 -26.23
CA GLN A 369 21.17 6.74 -24.87
C GLN A 369 21.52 5.64 -23.88
N ARG A 370 22.04 6.05 -22.71
CA ARG A 370 22.44 5.13 -21.66
C ARG A 370 21.79 5.54 -20.34
N PHE A 371 21.23 4.56 -19.65
CA PHE A 371 20.75 4.68 -18.28
C PHE A 371 21.93 4.69 -17.32
N LYS A 372 21.91 5.55 -16.31
CA LYS A 372 22.97 5.64 -15.30
C LYS A 372 22.51 5.14 -13.93
N ILE A 373 21.19 5.05 -13.73
CA ILE A 373 20.56 4.43 -12.55
C ILE A 373 19.75 3.19 -12.98
N PRO A 374 19.94 2.02 -12.34
CA PRO A 374 19.45 0.74 -12.87
C PRO A 374 17.94 0.51 -12.68
N PHE A 375 17.33 1.11 -11.65
CA PHE A 375 15.95 0.83 -11.28
C PHE A 375 15.08 2.08 -11.45
N CYS A 376 14.06 2.00 -12.28
CA CYS A 376 13.18 3.11 -12.60
C CYS A 376 11.75 2.79 -12.13
N TYR A 377 11.15 3.70 -11.37
CA TYR A 377 9.80 3.56 -10.82
C TYR A 377 8.87 4.71 -11.23
N SER A 378 7.57 4.43 -11.25
CA SER A 378 6.50 5.40 -11.40
C SER A 378 5.31 5.01 -10.52
N THR A 379 4.76 5.97 -9.78
CA THR A 379 3.67 5.74 -8.82
C THR A 379 2.81 6.98 -8.62
N ASN A 380 1.62 6.75 -8.09
CA ASN A 380 0.68 7.78 -7.68
C ASN A 380 0.19 7.57 -6.23
N GLY A 381 0.87 6.71 -5.48
CA GLY A 381 0.54 6.33 -4.11
C GLY A 381 -0.67 5.39 -3.96
N ARG A 382 -1.32 4.98 -5.07
CA ARG A 382 -2.46 4.04 -5.03
C ARG A 382 -1.97 2.60 -4.87
N GLU A 383 -2.62 1.86 -3.97
CA GLU A 383 -2.43 0.41 -3.84
C GLU A 383 -2.69 -0.33 -5.15
N TYR A 384 -1.94 -1.40 -5.40
CA TYR A 384 -2.06 -2.21 -6.61
C TYR A 384 -3.41 -2.87 -6.75
N ARG A 385 -3.96 -2.82 -7.97
CA ARG A 385 -5.19 -3.51 -8.35
C ARG A 385 -5.05 -4.10 -9.74
N ALA A 386 -5.15 -5.42 -9.83
CA ALA A 386 -5.07 -6.15 -11.10
C ALA A 386 -6.08 -5.63 -12.16
N ALA A 387 -7.31 -5.30 -11.75
CA ALA A 387 -8.35 -4.77 -12.65
C ALA A 387 -8.02 -3.38 -13.24
N MET A 388 -7.13 -2.62 -12.60
CA MET A 388 -6.70 -1.28 -13.04
C MET A 388 -5.17 -1.21 -13.05
N LYS A 389 -4.50 -2.24 -13.60
CA LYS A 389 -3.04 -2.42 -13.53
C LYS A 389 -2.25 -1.18 -13.97
N THR A 390 -2.64 -0.50 -15.04
CA THR A 390 -1.89 0.68 -15.54
C THR A 390 -2.09 1.95 -14.70
N LYS A 391 -3.13 2.00 -13.86
CA LYS A 391 -3.50 3.16 -13.03
C LYS A 391 -3.27 2.94 -11.52
N SER A 392 -2.63 1.83 -11.14
CA SER A 392 -2.48 1.44 -9.74
C SER A 392 -1.16 0.73 -9.49
N GLY A 393 -0.75 0.70 -8.22
CA GLY A 393 0.49 0.07 -7.79
C GLY A 393 1.72 0.89 -8.15
N ILE A 394 2.86 0.26 -7.96
CA ILE A 394 4.19 0.83 -8.18
C ILE A 394 4.71 0.22 -9.47
N TRP A 395 4.71 1.00 -10.56
CA TRP A 395 5.31 0.54 -11.81
C TRP A 395 6.82 0.63 -11.72
N TYR A 396 7.48 -0.41 -12.21
CA TYR A 396 8.91 -0.61 -12.06
C TYR A 396 9.49 -1.22 -13.34
N ARG A 397 10.73 -0.87 -13.66
CA ARG A 397 11.57 -1.59 -14.63
C ARG A 397 13.03 -1.58 -14.19
N ASP A 398 13.67 -2.75 -14.29
CA ASP A 398 15.12 -2.89 -14.31
C ASP A 398 15.64 -2.55 -15.70
N VAL A 399 16.35 -1.43 -15.86
CA VAL A 399 16.81 -0.95 -17.17
C VAL A 399 18.21 -1.45 -17.55
N ARG A 400 18.81 -2.34 -16.76
CA ARG A 400 20.16 -2.86 -17.02
C ARG A 400 20.25 -3.72 -18.29
N HIS A 401 19.12 -4.30 -18.69
CA HIS A 401 18.97 -5.05 -19.94
C HIS A 401 17.71 -4.64 -20.68
N THR A 402 17.81 -4.51 -22.00
CA THR A 402 16.70 -4.02 -22.84
C THR A 402 15.50 -4.96 -22.89
N THR A 403 15.71 -6.26 -22.68
CA THR A 403 14.68 -7.30 -22.64
C THR A 403 13.88 -7.31 -21.33
N ASN A 404 14.36 -6.63 -20.29
CA ASN A 404 13.61 -6.51 -19.04
C ASN A 404 12.34 -5.69 -19.27
N MET A 405 11.19 -6.29 -18.99
CA MET A 405 9.89 -5.66 -19.13
C MET A 405 9.49 -4.92 -17.85
N SER A 406 8.72 -3.84 -18.02
CA SER A 406 8.11 -3.13 -16.90
C SER A 406 6.96 -3.91 -16.29
N LYS A 407 6.78 -3.82 -14.97
CA LYS A 407 5.72 -4.49 -14.22
C LYS A 407 5.20 -3.62 -13.07
N ALA A 408 3.99 -3.92 -12.62
CA ALA A 408 3.35 -3.24 -11.49
C ALA A 408 3.47 -4.09 -10.24
N LEU A 409 3.91 -3.48 -9.14
CA LEU A 409 4.12 -4.12 -7.85
C LEU A 409 3.13 -3.59 -6.81
N PRO A 410 2.70 -4.44 -5.85
CA PRO A 410 1.85 -4.00 -4.74
C PRO A 410 2.58 -3.27 -3.63
N GLU A 411 3.88 -3.52 -3.47
CA GLU A 411 4.72 -2.91 -2.45
C GLU A 411 6.08 -2.54 -3.07
N TRP A 412 6.84 -1.68 -2.40
CA TRP A 412 8.19 -1.31 -2.84
C TRP A 412 9.17 -2.44 -2.58
N HIS A 413 10.19 -2.53 -3.43
CA HIS A 413 11.39 -3.27 -3.10
C HIS A 413 12.08 -2.67 -1.88
N ARG A 414 12.61 -3.54 -1.03
CA ARG A 414 13.46 -3.15 0.09
C ARG A 414 14.90 -2.86 -0.38
N PRO A 415 15.68 -2.06 0.36
CA PRO A 415 17.07 -1.76 0.01
C PRO A 415 17.92 -3.01 -0.27
N GLU A 416 17.85 -4.01 0.61
CA GLU A 416 18.58 -5.26 0.50
C GLU A 416 18.20 -6.08 -0.75
N GLU A 417 16.94 -5.97 -1.21
CA GLU A 417 16.47 -6.63 -2.43
C GLU A 417 17.10 -5.99 -3.66
N LEU A 418 17.12 -4.66 -3.73
CA LEU A 418 17.74 -3.94 -4.84
C LEU A 418 19.25 -4.14 -4.90
N LEU A 419 19.93 -4.20 -3.75
CA LEU A 419 21.36 -4.59 -3.71
C LEU A 419 21.57 -6.01 -4.23
N ALA A 420 20.76 -6.97 -3.78
CA ALA A 420 20.88 -8.36 -4.20
C ALA A 420 20.60 -8.53 -5.70
N MET A 421 19.69 -7.73 -6.26
CA MET A 421 19.42 -7.65 -7.70
C MET A 421 20.57 -6.98 -8.45
N LEU A 422 21.16 -5.91 -7.90
CA LEU A 422 22.29 -5.22 -8.51
C LEU A 422 23.52 -6.13 -8.62
N GLY A 423 23.74 -6.97 -7.60
CA GLY A 423 24.81 -7.96 -7.57
C GLY A 423 24.59 -9.22 -8.42
N SER A 424 23.43 -9.36 -9.08
CA SER A 424 23.16 -10.47 -10.02
C SER A 424 23.01 -9.98 -11.47
N ASP A 425 23.34 -10.88 -12.40
CA ASP A 425 23.13 -10.69 -13.84
C ASP A 425 22.32 -11.86 -14.41
N PRO A 426 20.97 -11.75 -14.41
CA PRO A 426 20.09 -12.80 -14.89
C PRO A 426 20.38 -13.25 -16.32
N GLN A 427 20.77 -12.33 -17.20
CA GLN A 427 21.06 -12.60 -18.61
C GLN A 427 22.34 -13.40 -18.77
N LYS A 428 23.37 -13.14 -17.94
CA LYS A 428 24.56 -13.99 -17.88
C LYS A 428 24.22 -15.37 -17.32
N GLN A 429 23.43 -15.45 -16.26
CA GLN A 429 23.02 -16.72 -15.64
C GLN A 429 22.20 -17.59 -16.60
N ASN A 430 21.38 -16.98 -17.47
CA ASN A 430 20.65 -17.67 -18.53
C ASN A 430 21.56 -18.43 -19.51
N GLN A 431 22.85 -18.07 -19.67
CA GLN A 431 23.80 -18.78 -20.54
C GLN A 431 24.06 -20.22 -20.05
N TRP A 432 23.93 -20.45 -18.74
CA TRP A 432 24.12 -21.76 -18.14
C TRP A 432 23.22 -22.84 -18.77
N PHE A 433 21.98 -22.48 -19.16
CA PHE A 433 21.05 -23.42 -19.80
C PHE A 433 21.58 -23.94 -21.15
N ALA A 434 22.25 -23.08 -21.92
CA ALA A 434 22.84 -23.45 -23.21
C ALA A 434 24.15 -24.23 -23.04
N GLU A 435 24.93 -23.91 -22.00
CA GLU A 435 26.18 -24.60 -21.68
C GLU A 435 25.96 -25.99 -21.05
N ASN A 436 24.81 -26.20 -20.40
CA ASN A 436 24.48 -27.44 -19.68
C ASN A 436 23.16 -28.06 -20.18
N PRO A 437 23.06 -28.47 -21.46
CA PRO A 437 21.80 -28.95 -22.04
C PRO A 437 21.43 -30.40 -21.64
N GLY A 438 22.37 -31.15 -21.08
CA GLY A 438 22.16 -32.53 -20.62
C GLY A 438 21.26 -32.58 -19.37
N MET A 439 20.40 -33.60 -19.31
CA MET A 439 19.47 -33.83 -18.18
C MET A 439 19.43 -35.32 -17.77
N SER A 440 20.41 -36.12 -18.21
CA SER A 440 20.45 -37.57 -18.02
C SER A 440 20.37 -37.98 -16.55
N GLU A 441 20.99 -37.21 -15.67
CA GLU A 441 21.04 -37.38 -14.22
C GLU A 441 19.68 -37.23 -13.53
N LEU A 442 18.69 -36.63 -14.21
CA LEU A 442 17.34 -36.40 -13.68
C LEU A 442 16.41 -37.60 -13.95
N GLY A 443 16.83 -38.53 -14.82
CA GLY A 443 16.05 -39.73 -15.16
C GLY A 443 14.67 -39.40 -15.74
N LEU A 444 14.59 -38.38 -16.59
CA LEU A 444 13.35 -37.90 -17.18
C LEU A 444 12.96 -38.69 -18.43
N ARG A 445 11.67 -38.73 -18.74
CA ARG A 445 11.17 -39.15 -20.06
C ARG A 445 11.35 -38.01 -21.07
N TYR A 446 11.43 -38.36 -22.36
CA TYR A 446 11.70 -37.39 -23.44
C TYR A 446 10.79 -36.15 -23.38
N TYR A 447 9.48 -36.35 -23.17
CA TYR A 447 8.51 -35.25 -23.12
C TYR A 447 8.63 -34.38 -21.85
N GLN A 448 9.23 -34.90 -20.77
CA GLN A 448 9.53 -34.12 -19.57
C GLN A 448 10.77 -33.26 -19.80
N GLU A 449 11.79 -33.78 -20.49
CA GLU A 449 12.94 -32.97 -20.93
C GLU A 449 12.51 -31.85 -21.86
N ASP A 450 11.65 -32.15 -22.84
CA ASP A 450 11.14 -31.15 -23.77
C ASP A 450 10.33 -30.06 -23.06
N ALA A 451 9.53 -30.44 -22.05
CA ALA A 451 8.82 -29.48 -21.22
C ALA A 451 9.78 -28.56 -20.45
N VAL A 452 10.84 -29.11 -19.85
CA VAL A 452 11.86 -28.32 -19.14
C VAL A 452 12.59 -27.38 -20.10
N ARG A 453 13.05 -27.86 -21.26
CA ARG A 453 13.70 -27.03 -22.29
C ARG A 453 12.79 -25.91 -22.78
N ALA A 454 11.48 -26.16 -22.92
CA ALA A 454 10.53 -25.13 -23.31
C ALA A 454 10.43 -24.00 -22.27
N VAL A 455 10.46 -24.34 -20.98
CA VAL A 455 10.49 -23.35 -19.89
C VAL A 455 11.81 -22.57 -19.87
N GLU A 456 12.95 -23.26 -20.00
CA GLU A 456 14.26 -22.58 -20.06
C GLU A 456 14.32 -21.58 -21.22
N LYS A 457 13.85 -21.98 -22.40
CA LYS A 457 13.75 -21.10 -23.57
C LYS A 457 12.82 -19.91 -23.33
N ALA A 458 11.67 -20.14 -22.68
CA ALA A 458 10.75 -19.08 -22.31
C ALA A 458 11.39 -18.05 -21.36
N ILE A 459 12.13 -18.52 -20.36
CA ILE A 459 12.88 -17.67 -19.41
C ILE A 459 13.97 -16.87 -20.12
N VAL A 460 14.73 -17.50 -21.02
CA VAL A 460 15.76 -16.83 -21.84
C VAL A 460 15.15 -15.73 -22.70
N ASN A 461 13.96 -15.97 -23.25
CA ASN A 461 13.19 -14.99 -24.03
C ASN A 461 12.54 -13.89 -23.18
N GLY A 462 12.70 -13.92 -21.85
CA GLY A 462 12.18 -12.90 -20.94
C GLY A 462 10.72 -13.09 -20.51
N GLN A 463 10.09 -14.23 -20.86
CA GLN A 463 8.71 -14.51 -20.43
C GLN A 463 8.62 -14.60 -18.90
N GLN A 464 7.69 -13.85 -18.30
CA GLN A 464 7.50 -13.79 -16.84
C GLN A 464 6.40 -14.75 -16.38
N GLU A 465 5.45 -15.06 -17.26
CA GLU A 465 4.35 -15.99 -17.00
C GLU A 465 4.44 -17.15 -18.00
N ILE A 466 4.53 -18.38 -17.50
CA ILE A 466 4.83 -19.57 -18.29
C ILE A 466 3.89 -20.71 -17.88
N LEU A 467 3.25 -21.35 -18.86
CA LEU A 467 2.33 -22.46 -18.64
C LEU A 467 2.81 -23.75 -19.33
N LEU A 468 2.72 -24.87 -18.62
CA LEU A 468 2.92 -26.22 -19.15
C LEU A 468 1.61 -27.00 -19.04
N ALA A 469 1.13 -27.55 -20.17
CA ALA A 469 -0.05 -28.41 -20.18
C ALA A 469 0.37 -29.88 -20.36
N MET A 470 0.27 -30.69 -19.31
CA MET A 470 0.70 -32.08 -19.28
C MET A 470 -0.39 -32.98 -18.72
N ALA A 471 -0.88 -33.94 -19.52
CA ALA A 471 -1.96 -34.84 -19.11
C ALA A 471 -1.72 -35.53 -17.75
N THR A 472 -2.79 -35.89 -17.04
CA THR A 472 -2.68 -36.59 -15.75
C THR A 472 -1.88 -37.90 -15.88
N GLY A 473 -1.09 -38.22 -14.85
CA GLY A 473 -0.23 -39.42 -14.86
C GLY A 473 1.01 -39.34 -15.76
N THR A 474 1.35 -38.18 -16.32
CA THR A 474 2.58 -37.99 -17.13
C THR A 474 3.82 -37.68 -16.29
N GLY A 475 3.65 -37.44 -14.98
CA GLY A 475 4.74 -37.17 -14.05
C GLY A 475 5.01 -35.68 -13.82
N LYS A 476 3.97 -34.84 -13.71
CA LYS A 476 4.10 -33.37 -13.51
C LYS A 476 5.00 -33.00 -12.33
N THR A 477 4.80 -33.63 -11.17
CA THR A 477 5.62 -33.39 -9.98
C THR A 477 7.09 -33.73 -10.22
N ARG A 478 7.39 -34.84 -10.93
CA ARG A 478 8.77 -35.19 -11.35
C ARG A 478 9.35 -34.14 -12.29
N THR A 479 8.57 -33.65 -13.25
CA THR A 479 8.96 -32.54 -14.15
C THR A 479 9.22 -31.25 -13.37
N ALA A 480 8.40 -30.92 -12.38
CA ALA A 480 8.56 -29.73 -11.55
C ALA A 480 9.82 -29.80 -10.67
N ILE A 481 10.15 -30.97 -10.10
CA ILE A 481 11.39 -31.18 -9.34
C ILE A 481 12.61 -30.95 -10.23
N ALA A 482 12.63 -31.58 -11.41
CA ALA A 482 13.71 -31.40 -12.38
C ALA A 482 13.84 -29.95 -12.86
N LEU A 483 12.72 -29.28 -13.08
CA LEU A 483 12.71 -27.86 -13.42
C LEU A 483 13.34 -27.03 -12.30
N MET A 484 12.86 -27.15 -11.06
CA MET A 484 13.40 -26.40 -9.91
C MET A 484 14.89 -26.67 -9.71
N PHE A 485 15.33 -27.92 -9.87
CA PHE A 485 16.75 -28.29 -9.81
C PHE A 485 17.59 -27.46 -10.78
N ARG A 486 17.20 -27.43 -12.05
CA ARG A 486 17.93 -26.71 -13.10
C ARG A 486 17.87 -25.20 -12.92
N LEU A 487 16.73 -24.67 -12.49
CA LEU A 487 16.56 -23.25 -12.20
C LEU A 487 17.48 -22.77 -11.07
N ILE A 488 17.65 -23.56 -10.01
CA ILE A 488 18.53 -23.20 -8.89
C ILE A 488 20.01 -23.42 -9.26
N GLN A 489 20.35 -24.52 -9.95
CA GLN A 489 21.74 -24.79 -10.36
C GLN A 489 22.32 -23.73 -11.30
N SER A 490 21.49 -23.18 -12.18
CA SER A 490 21.89 -22.06 -13.05
C SER A 490 22.21 -20.76 -12.30
N GLN A 491 21.90 -20.71 -10.99
CA GLN A 491 21.92 -19.51 -10.15
C GLN A 491 21.04 -18.37 -10.65
N ARG A 492 20.22 -18.62 -11.69
CA ARG A 492 19.26 -17.68 -12.26
C ARG A 492 18.16 -17.33 -11.26
N PHE A 493 17.81 -18.28 -10.40
CA PHE A 493 16.82 -18.12 -9.33
C PHE A 493 17.44 -18.57 -8.01
N LYS A 494 17.39 -17.71 -7.01
CA LYS A 494 17.91 -17.96 -5.67
C LYS A 494 16.86 -18.63 -4.79
N ARG A 495 15.56 -18.32 -4.97
CA ARG A 495 14.48 -18.70 -4.06
C ARG A 495 13.19 -19.01 -4.82
N VAL A 496 12.86 -20.29 -4.87
CA VAL A 496 11.65 -20.81 -5.53
C VAL A 496 10.54 -21.04 -4.49
N LEU A 497 9.37 -20.44 -4.74
CA LEU A 497 8.13 -20.79 -4.04
C LEU A 497 7.43 -21.92 -4.80
N PHE A 498 7.33 -23.10 -4.19
CA PHE A 498 6.49 -24.19 -4.69
C PHE A 498 5.09 -24.05 -4.09
N LEU A 499 4.19 -23.42 -4.86
CA LEU A 499 2.84 -23.09 -4.43
C LEU A 499 1.90 -24.25 -4.73
N VAL A 500 1.23 -24.73 -3.68
CA VAL A 500 0.21 -25.76 -3.77
C VAL A 500 -1.15 -25.23 -3.34
N ASP A 501 -2.19 -25.88 -3.82
CA ASP A 501 -3.56 -25.51 -3.49
C ASP A 501 -3.89 -25.81 -2.01
N ARG A 502 -3.53 -27.01 -1.54
CA ARG A 502 -3.89 -27.52 -0.20
C ARG A 502 -2.76 -28.28 0.47
N ARG A 503 -2.87 -28.41 1.80
CA ARG A 503 -1.84 -29.02 2.66
C ARG A 503 -1.47 -30.44 2.23
N SER A 504 -2.45 -31.28 1.92
CA SER A 504 -2.22 -32.67 1.50
C SER A 504 -1.40 -32.79 0.21
N LEU A 505 -1.59 -31.88 -0.75
CA LEU A 505 -0.76 -31.82 -1.96
C LEU A 505 0.67 -31.35 -1.64
N GLY A 506 0.81 -30.43 -0.69
CA GLY A 506 2.12 -30.01 -0.18
C GLY A 506 2.88 -31.15 0.49
N GLU A 507 2.21 -31.94 1.33
CA GLU A 507 2.79 -33.12 1.98
C GLU A 507 3.20 -34.19 0.95
N GLN A 508 2.39 -34.41 -0.09
CA GLN A 508 2.74 -35.31 -1.21
C GLN A 508 3.95 -34.82 -2.01
N ALA A 509 4.03 -33.51 -2.26
CA ALA A 509 5.17 -32.90 -2.95
C ALA A 509 6.45 -33.04 -2.12
N LEU A 510 6.39 -32.75 -0.81
CA LEU A 510 7.52 -32.91 0.11
C LEU A 510 8.00 -34.37 0.17
N GLY A 511 7.08 -35.36 0.24
CA GLY A 511 7.47 -36.78 0.16
C GLY A 511 8.15 -37.12 -1.17
N SER A 512 7.63 -36.59 -2.28
CA SER A 512 8.25 -36.77 -3.60
C SER A 512 9.66 -36.14 -3.70
N PHE A 513 9.90 -35.05 -2.97
CA PHE A 513 11.22 -34.41 -2.87
C PHE A 513 12.19 -35.30 -2.09
N GLU A 514 11.76 -35.90 -0.98
CA GLU A 514 12.56 -36.84 -0.20
C GLU A 514 12.92 -38.11 -0.97
N ASP A 515 12.01 -38.63 -1.78
CA ASP A 515 12.21 -39.86 -2.57
C ASP A 515 13.06 -39.64 -3.83
N THR A 516 13.07 -38.43 -4.37
CA THR A 516 13.83 -38.14 -5.59
C THR A 516 15.32 -38.08 -5.28
N ARG A 517 16.08 -38.99 -5.90
CA ARG A 517 17.54 -39.00 -5.91
C ARG A 517 18.08 -38.39 -7.19
N ILE A 518 19.04 -37.48 -7.07
CA ILE A 518 19.80 -36.90 -8.20
C ILE A 518 21.27 -37.10 -7.88
N ASN A 519 21.99 -37.81 -8.75
CA ASN A 519 23.41 -38.19 -8.54
C ASN A 519 23.70 -38.90 -7.20
N GLY A 520 22.71 -39.62 -6.66
CA GLY A 520 22.84 -40.38 -5.41
C GLY A 520 22.39 -39.63 -4.14
N ASP A 521 22.26 -38.30 -4.20
CA ASP A 521 21.78 -37.48 -3.09
C ASP A 521 20.28 -37.23 -3.18
N THR A 522 19.65 -37.01 -2.02
CA THR A 522 18.22 -36.66 -1.94
C THR A 522 18.01 -35.22 -2.38
N PHE A 523 16.87 -34.88 -2.99
CA PHE A 523 16.60 -33.50 -3.38
C PHE A 523 16.60 -32.55 -2.17
N ASN A 524 16.09 -33.00 -1.01
CA ASN A 524 16.12 -32.26 0.26
C ASN A 524 17.54 -32.05 0.83
N SER A 525 18.51 -32.91 0.51
CA SER A 525 19.90 -32.72 0.95
C SER A 525 20.69 -31.82 -0.01
N ILE A 526 20.27 -31.74 -1.27
CA ILE A 526 20.89 -30.86 -2.29
C ILE A 526 20.49 -29.40 -2.05
N PHE A 527 19.24 -29.15 -1.64
CA PHE A 527 18.71 -27.80 -1.39
C PHE A 527 18.05 -27.70 -0.03
N ASP A 528 18.26 -26.59 0.67
CA ASP A 528 17.51 -26.28 1.90
C ASP A 528 16.03 -26.04 1.54
N ILE A 529 15.17 -27.01 1.87
CA ILE A 529 13.73 -27.00 1.61
C ILE A 529 12.96 -26.79 2.92
N LYS A 530 12.10 -25.78 2.96
CA LYS A 530 11.21 -25.49 4.10
C LYS A 530 9.78 -25.91 3.83
N GLY A 531 9.13 -26.38 4.89
CA GLY A 531 7.77 -26.94 4.86
C GLY A 531 6.69 -25.90 5.13
N LEU A 532 5.45 -26.39 5.26
CA LEU A 532 4.23 -25.57 5.28
C LEU A 532 4.06 -24.69 6.53
N THR A 533 4.79 -24.98 7.61
CA THR A 533 4.63 -24.33 8.93
C THR A 533 5.40 -23.04 9.11
N ASP A 534 6.43 -22.79 8.30
CA ASP A 534 7.39 -21.71 8.55
C ASP A 534 6.85 -20.35 8.10
N LYS A 535 6.77 -19.38 9.03
CA LYS A 535 6.14 -18.07 8.77
C LYS A 535 6.96 -17.22 7.80
N PHE A 536 8.28 -17.23 7.93
CA PHE A 536 9.24 -16.59 7.04
C PHE A 536 10.43 -17.55 6.84
N PRO A 537 10.67 -18.08 5.64
CA PRO A 537 11.86 -18.90 5.40
C PRO A 537 13.13 -18.06 5.52
N GLU A 538 14.18 -18.65 6.11
CA GLU A 538 15.50 -18.06 6.22
C GLU A 538 16.11 -17.77 4.84
N ASP A 539 17.08 -16.86 4.76
CA ASP A 539 17.69 -16.47 3.48
C ASP A 539 18.46 -17.61 2.78
N SER A 540 18.85 -18.66 3.53
CA SER A 540 19.46 -19.88 2.99
C SER A 540 18.49 -20.76 2.21
N THR A 541 17.19 -20.67 2.51
CA THR A 541 16.16 -21.55 1.96
C THR A 541 16.02 -21.34 0.46
N LYS A 542 16.26 -22.40 -0.32
CA LYS A 542 16.19 -22.36 -1.79
C LYS A 542 14.80 -22.68 -2.31
N ILE A 543 14.08 -23.57 -1.63
CA ILE A 543 12.73 -23.98 -2.00
C ILE A 543 11.82 -23.86 -0.78
N HIS A 544 10.72 -23.15 -0.92
CA HIS A 544 9.69 -23.06 0.11
C HIS A 544 8.39 -23.62 -0.43
N VAL A 545 7.84 -24.63 0.24
CA VAL A 545 6.53 -25.19 -0.08
C VAL A 545 5.47 -24.48 0.76
N ALA A 546 4.47 -23.87 0.13
CA ALA A 546 3.41 -23.16 0.84
C ALA A 546 2.04 -23.34 0.17
N THR A 547 0.97 -23.22 0.96
CA THR A 547 -0.40 -23.14 0.42
C THR A 547 -0.79 -21.70 0.13
N VAL A 548 -1.71 -21.50 -0.81
CA VAL A 548 -2.30 -20.18 -1.11
C VAL A 548 -2.86 -19.53 0.16
N GLN A 549 -3.61 -20.29 0.96
CA GLN A 549 -4.19 -19.79 2.22
C GLN A 549 -3.12 -19.31 3.21
N SER A 550 -2.04 -20.07 3.38
CA SER A 550 -0.96 -19.69 4.29
C SER A 550 -0.32 -18.36 3.87
N LEU A 551 -0.15 -18.15 2.56
CA LEU A 551 0.40 -16.91 2.01
C LEU A 551 -0.57 -15.74 2.10
N VAL A 552 -1.88 -15.96 1.91
CA VAL A 552 -2.90 -14.92 2.10
C VAL A 552 -2.85 -14.37 3.52
N LYS A 553 -2.81 -15.25 4.53
CA LYS A 553 -2.73 -14.83 5.92
C LYS A 553 -1.43 -14.07 6.21
N ARG A 554 -0.29 -14.56 5.71
CA ARG A 554 1.05 -14.00 5.97
C ARG A 554 1.37 -12.75 5.17
N THR A 555 0.69 -12.52 4.05
CA THR A 555 1.04 -11.46 3.08
C THR A 555 -0.05 -10.40 2.97
N LEU A 556 -1.33 -10.80 2.90
CA LEU A 556 -2.44 -9.89 2.65
C LEU A 556 -3.20 -9.49 3.93
N GLN A 557 -3.04 -10.25 5.01
CA GLN A 557 -3.73 -10.03 6.30
C GLN A 557 -2.75 -9.79 7.46
N SER A 558 -1.46 -9.59 7.16
CA SER A 558 -0.40 -9.34 8.13
C SER A 558 0.02 -7.88 8.09
N ASP A 559 0.26 -7.28 9.25
CA ASP A 559 0.80 -5.92 9.35
C ASP A 559 2.27 -5.84 8.88
N GLU A 560 2.98 -6.97 8.94
CA GLU A 560 4.28 -7.20 8.31
C GLU A 560 4.07 -8.11 7.10
N PRO A 561 3.74 -7.57 5.92
CA PRO A 561 3.60 -8.37 4.72
C PRO A 561 4.98 -8.86 4.26
N MET A 562 4.99 -10.02 3.62
CA MET A 562 6.21 -10.57 3.07
C MET A 562 6.80 -9.63 1.98
N PRO A 563 8.13 -9.48 1.89
CA PRO A 563 8.75 -8.62 0.87
C PRO A 563 8.46 -9.11 -0.57
N VAL A 564 8.40 -8.19 -1.52
CA VAL A 564 8.10 -8.50 -2.94
C VAL A 564 9.23 -9.32 -3.58
N GLY A 565 10.48 -9.07 -3.22
CA GLY A 565 11.64 -9.83 -3.68
C GLY A 565 11.91 -11.09 -2.84
N ARG A 566 10.97 -11.53 -2.01
CA ARG A 566 11.18 -12.75 -1.20
C ARG A 566 11.40 -13.97 -2.09
N TYR A 567 10.63 -14.14 -3.15
CA TYR A 567 10.83 -15.19 -4.15
C TYR A 567 11.15 -14.55 -5.49
N ASP A 568 12.04 -15.16 -6.25
CA ASP A 568 12.34 -14.77 -7.63
C ASP A 568 11.74 -15.74 -8.66
N CYS A 569 11.24 -16.90 -8.20
CA CYS A 569 10.44 -17.83 -8.99
C CYS A 569 9.26 -18.40 -8.17
N ILE A 570 8.11 -18.57 -8.81
CA ILE A 570 6.97 -19.31 -8.28
C ILE A 570 6.69 -20.47 -9.23
N VAL A 571 6.67 -21.69 -8.70
CA VAL A 571 6.26 -22.90 -9.41
C VAL A 571 4.95 -23.38 -8.81
N VAL A 572 3.92 -23.53 -9.65
CA VAL A 572 2.60 -24.02 -9.25
C VAL A 572 2.35 -25.39 -9.87
N ASP A 573 2.13 -26.40 -9.05
CA ASP A 573 1.62 -27.70 -9.52
C ASP A 573 0.10 -27.73 -9.43
N GLU A 574 -0.54 -28.41 -10.38
CA GLU A 574 -2.00 -28.49 -10.51
C GLU A 574 -2.71 -27.13 -10.57
N ALA A 575 -2.22 -26.20 -11.41
CA ALA A 575 -2.75 -24.84 -11.58
C ALA A 575 -4.21 -24.74 -12.13
N HIS A 576 -4.95 -25.85 -12.13
CA HIS A 576 -6.36 -25.99 -12.51
C HIS A 576 -7.25 -26.56 -11.40
N ARG A 577 -6.71 -27.07 -10.28
CA ARG A 577 -7.49 -27.92 -9.37
C ARG A 577 -8.07 -27.21 -8.16
N GLY A 578 -7.56 -26.03 -7.81
CA GLY A 578 -8.13 -25.17 -6.75
C GLY A 578 -9.49 -24.54 -7.05
N TYR A 579 -10.18 -24.98 -8.12
CA TYR A 579 -11.42 -24.37 -8.61
C TYR A 579 -12.61 -25.32 -8.64
N ILE A 580 -12.39 -26.63 -8.44
CA ILE A 580 -13.47 -27.59 -8.27
C ILE A 580 -13.52 -27.87 -6.77
N LEU A 581 -14.56 -27.39 -6.10
CA LEU A 581 -14.97 -27.89 -4.79
C LEU A 581 -15.22 -29.40 -4.93
N ASP A 582 -14.18 -30.22 -4.78
CA ASP A 582 -14.40 -31.59 -4.34
C ASP A 582 -15.08 -31.48 -2.98
N LYS A 583 -16.22 -32.17 -2.83
CA LYS A 583 -17.17 -32.11 -1.70
C LYS A 583 -16.57 -32.50 -0.33
N GLU A 584 -15.27 -32.63 -0.21
CA GLU A 584 -14.58 -32.88 1.05
C GLU A 584 -14.03 -31.55 1.58
N GLN A 585 -14.94 -30.72 2.08
CA GLN A 585 -14.60 -29.52 2.85
C GLN A 585 -13.64 -29.92 3.97
N THR A 586 -12.36 -29.59 3.82
CA THR A 586 -11.43 -29.62 4.94
C THR A 586 -11.53 -28.29 5.69
N GLU A 587 -11.34 -28.31 7.02
CA GLU A 587 -11.60 -27.19 7.95
C GLU A 587 -10.99 -25.83 7.54
N GLY A 588 -9.98 -25.81 6.68
CA GLY A 588 -9.34 -24.59 6.17
C GLY A 588 -10.12 -23.86 5.06
N GLU A 589 -10.96 -24.56 4.28
CA GLU A 589 -11.72 -23.98 3.15
C GLU A 589 -12.98 -23.23 3.61
N LEU A 590 -13.40 -23.42 4.86
CA LEU A 590 -14.55 -22.73 5.48
C LEU A 590 -14.41 -21.20 5.54
N GLN A 591 -13.23 -20.64 5.27
CA GLN A 591 -12.97 -19.19 5.34
C GLN A 591 -13.22 -18.42 4.04
N PHE A 592 -13.19 -19.08 2.87
CA PHE A 592 -13.49 -18.42 1.60
C PHE A 592 -15.00 -18.52 1.31
N ARG A 593 -15.68 -17.38 1.21
CA ARG A 593 -17.14 -17.32 1.03
C ARG A 593 -17.58 -17.77 -0.37
N SER A 594 -16.70 -17.69 -1.37
CA SER A 594 -16.97 -18.08 -2.75
C SER A 594 -15.72 -18.47 -3.54
N GLN A 595 -15.92 -19.16 -4.67
CA GLN A 595 -14.87 -19.48 -5.65
C GLN A 595 -14.18 -18.22 -6.21
N LEU A 596 -14.94 -17.12 -6.41
CA LEU A 596 -14.40 -15.85 -6.89
C LEU A 596 -13.45 -15.22 -5.88
N ASP A 597 -13.73 -15.35 -4.58
CA ASP A 597 -12.86 -14.85 -3.52
C ASP A 597 -11.52 -15.59 -3.50
N TYR A 598 -11.55 -16.91 -3.72
CA TYR A 598 -10.33 -17.72 -3.83
C TYR A 598 -9.49 -17.35 -5.05
N VAL A 599 -10.10 -17.23 -6.25
CA VAL A 599 -9.42 -16.82 -7.48
C VAL A 599 -8.75 -15.46 -7.30
N SER A 600 -9.46 -14.52 -6.67
CA SER A 600 -8.93 -13.19 -6.35
C SER A 600 -7.75 -13.28 -5.39
N ALA A 601 -7.84 -14.06 -4.32
CA ALA A 601 -6.78 -14.24 -3.34
C ALA A 601 -5.53 -14.91 -3.96
N TYR A 602 -5.74 -15.98 -4.75
CA TYR A 602 -4.69 -16.67 -5.49
C TYR A 602 -3.92 -15.73 -6.42
N ARG A 603 -4.64 -14.96 -7.25
CA ARG A 603 -4.04 -13.99 -8.15
C ARG A 603 -3.28 -12.89 -7.38
N ARG A 604 -3.82 -12.40 -6.26
CA ARG A 604 -3.15 -11.42 -5.42
C ARG A 604 -1.84 -11.94 -4.84
N ILE A 605 -1.76 -13.23 -4.48
CA ILE A 605 -0.51 -13.85 -4.02
C ILE A 605 0.50 -13.98 -5.15
N LEU A 606 0.07 -14.43 -6.34
CA LEU A 606 0.96 -14.50 -7.50
C LEU A 606 1.49 -13.12 -7.89
N ASP A 607 0.65 -12.09 -7.86
CA ASP A 607 1.03 -10.72 -8.21
C ASP A 607 1.82 -10.00 -7.11
N HIS A 608 1.90 -10.58 -5.90
CA HIS A 608 2.64 -9.98 -4.79
C HIS A 608 4.14 -10.01 -5.00
N PHE A 609 4.68 -11.13 -5.49
CA PHE A 609 6.11 -11.31 -5.61
C PHE A 609 6.64 -10.84 -6.96
N ASP A 610 7.81 -10.23 -6.93
CA ASP A 610 8.58 -9.86 -8.10
C ASP A 610 9.28 -11.09 -8.72
N ALA A 611 8.49 -12.06 -9.18
CA ALA A 611 8.95 -13.40 -9.52
C ALA A 611 8.49 -13.85 -10.92
N VAL A 612 9.28 -14.73 -11.55
CA VAL A 612 8.84 -15.49 -12.73
C VAL A 612 7.89 -16.60 -12.28
N LYS A 613 6.74 -16.71 -12.94
CA LYS A 613 5.63 -17.60 -12.58
C LYS A 613 5.56 -18.75 -13.58
N ILE A 614 5.69 -19.98 -13.10
CA ILE A 614 5.65 -21.19 -13.92
C ILE A 614 4.55 -22.10 -13.38
N ALA A 615 3.58 -22.45 -14.22
CA ALA A 615 2.47 -23.31 -13.85
C ALA A 615 2.49 -24.62 -14.63
N LEU A 616 2.17 -25.72 -13.94
CA LEU A 616 1.90 -27.02 -14.55
C LEU A 616 0.43 -27.37 -14.36
N THR A 617 -0.21 -27.82 -15.42
CA THR A 617 -1.63 -28.20 -15.38
C THR A 617 -1.94 -29.37 -16.30
N ALA A 618 -2.88 -30.23 -15.94
CA ALA A 618 -3.39 -31.25 -16.85
C ALA A 618 -4.46 -30.70 -17.81
N THR A 619 -5.27 -29.75 -17.32
CA THR A 619 -6.38 -29.16 -18.04
C THR A 619 -6.27 -27.64 -17.94
N PRO A 620 -5.70 -26.96 -18.96
CA PRO A 620 -5.61 -25.50 -18.93
C PRO A 620 -7.01 -24.91 -19.08
N ALA A 621 -7.56 -24.37 -18.00
CA ALA A 621 -8.81 -23.63 -17.99
C ALA A 621 -8.58 -22.17 -18.39
N LEU A 622 -9.65 -21.46 -18.80
CA LEU A 622 -9.57 -20.07 -19.27
C LEU A 622 -8.82 -19.16 -18.28
N HIS A 623 -9.18 -19.21 -17.00
CA HIS A 623 -8.53 -18.40 -15.95
C HIS A 623 -7.05 -18.75 -15.76
N THR A 624 -6.63 -20.01 -15.97
CA THR A 624 -5.23 -20.41 -15.89
C THR A 624 -4.46 -19.76 -17.04
N VAL A 625 -5.02 -19.77 -18.23
CA VAL A 625 -4.45 -19.11 -19.42
C VAL A 625 -4.44 -17.58 -19.24
N ASP A 626 -5.46 -16.99 -18.62
CA ASP A 626 -5.51 -15.56 -18.32
C ASP A 626 -4.39 -15.10 -17.36
N ILE A 627 -3.90 -16.00 -16.50
CA ILE A 627 -2.83 -15.72 -15.54
C ILE A 627 -1.46 -16.05 -16.14
N PHE A 628 -1.31 -17.22 -16.77
CA PHE A 628 -0.03 -17.78 -17.16
C PHE A 628 0.28 -17.69 -18.68
N GLY A 629 -0.68 -17.22 -19.47
CA GLY A 629 -0.60 -17.22 -20.93
C GLY A 629 -0.85 -18.60 -21.55
N GLU A 630 -0.69 -18.66 -22.87
CA GLU A 630 -0.77 -19.94 -23.60
C GLU A 630 0.36 -20.89 -23.20
N PRO A 631 0.11 -22.22 -23.12
CA PRO A 631 1.14 -23.19 -22.81
C PRO A 631 2.31 -23.15 -23.80
N VAL A 632 3.52 -23.03 -23.26
CA VAL A 632 4.77 -23.11 -24.03
C VAL A 632 5.08 -24.54 -24.47
N TYR A 633 4.44 -25.53 -23.82
CA TYR A 633 4.52 -26.94 -24.17
C TYR A 633 3.21 -27.66 -23.81
N ARG A 634 2.81 -28.62 -24.66
CA ARG A 634 1.61 -29.44 -24.47
C ARG A 634 1.95 -30.91 -24.68
N TYR A 635 1.56 -31.77 -23.74
CA TYR A 635 1.65 -33.22 -23.87
C TYR A 635 0.32 -33.90 -23.48
N THR A 636 -0.24 -34.65 -24.41
CA THR A 636 -1.57 -35.25 -24.31
C THR A 636 -1.51 -36.78 -24.19
N THR A 637 -2.56 -37.40 -23.64
CA THR A 637 -2.65 -38.86 -23.45
C THR A 637 -2.57 -39.66 -24.75
N GLY A 638 -2.87 -39.07 -25.91
CA GLY A 638 -2.76 -39.72 -27.22
C GLY A 638 -1.33 -39.83 -27.76
N GLN A 639 -0.33 -39.25 -27.08
CA GLN A 639 1.08 -39.26 -27.47
C GLN A 639 1.93 -40.22 -26.62
N ARG A 640 1.28 -41.02 -25.76
CA ARG A 640 1.90 -41.98 -24.85
C ARG A 640 2.49 -43.21 -25.54
#